data_AF-A0A285HA11-F1
#
_entry.id   AF-A0A285HA11-F1
#
_cell.length_a   1.000
_cell.length_b   1.000
_cell.length_c   1.000
_cell.angle_alpha   90.00
_cell.angle_beta   90.00
_cell.angle_gamma   90.00
#
_symmetry.space_group_name_H-M   'P 1'
#
loop_
_entity.id
_entity.type
_entity.pdbx_description
1 polymer ?
#
loop_
_entity_poly.entity_id
_entity_poly.type
_entity_poly.pdbx_seq_one_letter_code
_entity_poly.pdbx_strand_id
1 'polypeptide(L)'
;MKLKRYLLAFILMIMVVLSTPIKAEEISAKDLLADVVSQLEQVKDFKGTIVSKLYVGEEVIGYRTQVMKSETRSMSHNLSDYSQLAAEENRLLNSIPWIYLPPDYNTLKNSLPLKGQLDYQEPLSDLRDLYNIELLGESIDGKREVYIIQLENMLTLQRVFIDKEYKTISKVEIFNGANIRLATITYEDITLFDSSIWLPVKMVVNDGGGKLLMEVIYQNWDVNIGLTEFDFAKGFDTDYQTKIKQLKEKLEEQRNNDKLYWLLSDLYVKDGNLTEAVNSLQNAIRIKDSIEYRKKLVEIYQMQGRYREALGEIRVALQSVYNDAELNYLLGEVQLQLGRINNARYSLEKAIDLEPKNTLYLEKLFWVYSNLADEYGKYMLDRAEGVAEKLVKLEPKNKNYRTYLADIYLEKGEEFKAYQSYSKSVELAPEDTWVYIKLAQFYDKVGKSNKAEELYEYIVCLDDSLENQRRLADFYFKIGKYELALEEYQALQNRSAGNLNLRFKVAESYLAIGDNEKGLSIFTKILEENNFGEFYLQIGEIVKKYNLDAAIDIYHSALQQEGLLTEEEVGEIHRRLGYIYFEEEGQKELNKLDQLLEIDSQAKIYQLLGKYKFSAGDLDQAISYFKLALNRQDNLENHYNLAIAYLIVNHIDLAKAEAEQIITAGEEALGRELLELIDRIGDLEQDYKDIYVPGRINRIKGDRLRQQGRLTEALVKYRESIYENYDYKLSYFYVGLISGIREDNLQLEMAKSVLEGEELRLLQDLLVHIEEINQF
;
A
#
# COMPACT_ATOMS: atom_id res chain seq x y z
N MET A 1 -71.80 33.43 -5.07
CA MET A 1 -70.76 34.30 -5.67
C MET A 1 -70.49 35.62 -4.91
N LYS A 2 -71.42 36.22 -4.16
CA LYS A 2 -71.12 37.46 -3.40
C LYS A 2 -70.22 37.27 -2.17
N LEU A 3 -70.25 36.11 -1.49
CA LEU A 3 -69.46 35.88 -0.27
C LEU A 3 -67.93 35.75 -0.53
N LYS A 4 -67.52 35.24 -1.70
CA LYS A 4 -66.09 35.14 -2.08
C LYS A 4 -65.44 36.48 -2.44
N ARG A 5 -66.22 37.50 -2.84
CA ARG A 5 -65.69 38.84 -3.16
C ARG A 5 -65.40 39.67 -1.91
N TYR A 6 -66.16 39.51 -0.83
CA TYR A 6 -65.89 40.20 0.43
C TYR A 6 -64.70 39.60 1.19
N LEU A 7 -64.49 38.28 1.11
CA LEU A 7 -63.32 37.65 1.71
C LEU A 7 -62.01 38.09 1.01
N LEU A 8 -62.03 38.22 -0.31
CA LEU A 8 -60.87 38.68 -1.08
C LEU A 8 -60.58 40.17 -0.83
N ALA A 9 -61.61 41.01 -0.69
CA ALA A 9 -61.46 42.42 -0.36
C ALA A 9 -60.96 42.63 1.08
N PHE A 10 -61.36 41.77 2.03
CA PHE A 10 -60.88 41.83 3.42
C PHE A 10 -59.42 41.35 3.55
N ILE A 11 -59.03 40.33 2.80
CA ILE A 11 -57.63 39.85 2.75
C ILE A 11 -56.71 40.88 2.07
N LEU A 12 -57.18 41.55 1.01
CA LEU A 12 -56.44 42.65 0.38
C LEU A 12 -56.35 43.89 1.29
N MET A 13 -57.38 44.21 2.08
CA MET A 13 -57.35 45.35 2.99
C MET A 13 -56.47 45.10 4.22
N ILE A 14 -56.27 43.85 4.64
CA ILE A 14 -55.32 43.47 5.70
C ILE A 14 -53.87 43.45 5.19
N MET A 15 -53.62 43.09 3.92
CA MET A 15 -52.28 43.20 3.34
C MET A 15 -51.81 44.65 3.09
N VAL A 16 -52.74 45.61 2.99
CA VAL A 16 -52.39 47.04 2.79
C VAL A 16 -52.00 47.75 4.09
N VAL A 17 -52.20 47.14 5.27
CA VAL A 17 -51.89 47.78 6.58
C VAL A 17 -50.60 47.24 7.23
N LEU A 18 -49.90 46.28 6.61
CA LEU A 18 -48.61 45.75 7.09
C LEU A 18 -47.51 45.76 6.01
N SER A 19 -47.46 46.83 5.20
CA SER A 19 -46.22 47.18 4.51
C SER A 19 -45.77 48.55 4.98
N THR A 20 -44.94 48.55 6.02
CA THR A 20 -43.98 49.63 6.18
C THR A 20 -43.22 49.75 4.86
N PRO A 21 -43.02 50.95 4.30
CA PRO A 21 -42.12 51.09 3.18
C PRO A 21 -40.73 50.71 3.70
N ILE A 22 -40.25 49.53 3.33
CA ILE A 22 -38.83 49.23 3.36
C ILE A 22 -38.24 50.27 2.42
N LYS A 23 -37.61 51.30 2.99
CA LYS A 23 -36.70 52.15 2.23
C LYS A 23 -35.70 51.19 1.60
N ALA A 24 -35.74 51.04 0.28
CA ALA A 24 -34.60 50.50 -0.43
C ALA A 24 -33.42 51.36 -0.01
N GLU A 25 -32.43 50.76 0.66
CA GLU A 25 -31.15 51.43 0.90
C GLU A 25 -30.63 51.82 -0.48
N GLU A 26 -30.48 53.12 -0.74
CA GLU A 26 -29.83 53.62 -1.95
C GLU A 26 -28.38 53.13 -1.91
N ILE A 27 -28.09 52.07 -2.66
CA ILE A 27 -26.73 51.54 -2.81
C ILE A 27 -25.87 52.65 -3.40
N SER A 28 -24.84 53.09 -2.65
CA SER A 28 -23.91 54.11 -3.14
C SER A 28 -22.73 53.47 -3.87
N ALA A 29 -22.14 54.19 -4.83
CA ALA A 29 -20.89 53.74 -5.49
C ALA A 29 -19.76 53.48 -4.48
N LYS A 30 -19.77 54.17 -3.33
CA LYS A 30 -18.76 54.02 -2.28
C LYS A 30 -18.90 52.69 -1.55
N ASP A 31 -20.13 52.28 -1.24
CA ASP A 31 -20.38 51.02 -0.54
C ASP A 31 -20.04 49.83 -1.44
N LEU A 32 -20.36 49.91 -2.73
CA LEU A 32 -19.99 48.89 -3.70
C LEU A 32 -18.46 48.70 -3.80
N LEU A 33 -17.69 49.79 -3.81
CA LEU A 33 -16.22 49.70 -3.82
C LEU A 33 -15.67 49.22 -2.47
N ALA A 34 -16.27 49.65 -1.36
CA ALA A 34 -15.87 49.20 -0.03
C ALA A 34 -16.10 47.68 0.17
N ASP A 35 -17.18 47.13 -0.38
CA ASP A 35 -17.44 45.69 -0.40
C ASP A 35 -16.33 44.92 -1.13
N VAL A 36 -15.89 45.41 -2.30
CA VAL A 36 -14.76 44.82 -3.06
C VAL A 36 -13.46 44.89 -2.26
N VAL A 37 -13.17 46.03 -1.62
CA VAL A 37 -11.97 46.21 -0.79
C VAL A 37 -11.97 45.27 0.42
N SER A 38 -13.10 45.17 1.11
CA SER A 38 -13.22 44.31 2.29
C SER A 38 -12.98 42.84 1.96
N GLN A 39 -13.37 42.37 0.76
CA GLN A 39 -13.05 41.01 0.31
C GLN A 39 -11.54 40.83 0.06
N LEU A 40 -10.86 41.83 -0.48
CA LEU A 40 -9.42 41.77 -0.71
C LEU A 40 -8.62 41.81 0.61
N GLU A 41 -9.04 42.62 1.58
CA GLU A 41 -8.40 42.72 2.91
C GLU A 41 -8.47 41.40 3.71
N GLN A 42 -9.43 40.52 3.39
CA GLN A 42 -9.52 39.19 4.01
C GLN A 42 -8.38 38.25 3.59
N VAL A 43 -7.67 38.59 2.51
CA VAL A 43 -6.63 37.74 1.93
C VAL A 43 -5.25 38.26 2.29
N LYS A 44 -4.47 37.46 3.04
CA LYS A 44 -3.17 37.89 3.61
C LYS A 44 -1.94 37.42 2.85
N ASP A 45 -1.94 36.21 2.29
CA ASP A 45 -0.82 35.67 1.49
C ASP A 45 -1.32 34.98 0.22
N PHE A 46 -0.53 35.05 -0.84
CA PHE A 46 -0.76 34.36 -2.10
C PHE A 46 0.39 33.40 -2.39
N LYS A 47 0.05 32.19 -2.84
CA LYS A 47 1.02 31.21 -3.32
C LYS A 47 0.62 30.73 -4.69
N GLY A 48 1.55 30.71 -5.64
CA GLY A 48 1.31 30.12 -6.95
C GLY A 48 2.17 30.73 -8.04
N THR A 49 1.74 30.59 -9.28
CA THR A 49 2.49 31.08 -10.44
C THR A 49 1.67 32.09 -11.22
N ILE A 50 2.21 33.30 -11.41
CA ILE A 50 1.70 34.29 -12.34
C ILE A 50 2.40 34.08 -13.67
N VAL A 51 1.64 33.87 -14.73
CA VAL A 51 2.14 33.86 -16.11
C VAL A 51 1.55 35.06 -16.81
N SER A 52 2.39 36.01 -17.22
CA SER A 52 1.97 37.14 -18.03
C SER A 52 2.56 37.09 -19.43
N LYS A 53 1.84 37.64 -20.40
CA LYS A 53 2.27 37.78 -21.79
C LYS A 53 2.03 39.22 -22.22
N LEU A 54 3.09 39.86 -22.71
CA LEU A 54 3.04 41.19 -23.29
C LEU A 54 3.12 41.07 -24.82
N TYR A 55 2.24 41.74 -25.53
CA TYR A 55 2.17 41.75 -26.99
C TYR A 55 2.70 43.08 -27.51
N VAL A 56 3.87 43.06 -28.17
CA VAL A 56 4.53 44.25 -28.72
C VAL A 56 4.77 44.03 -30.22
N GLY A 57 3.99 44.71 -31.07
CA GLY A 57 3.98 44.40 -32.50
C GLY A 57 3.54 42.94 -32.75
N GLU A 58 4.40 42.15 -33.38
CA GLU A 58 4.20 40.70 -33.59
C GLU A 58 4.90 39.83 -32.52
N GLU A 59 5.68 40.45 -31.63
CA GLU A 59 6.42 39.72 -30.60
C GLU A 59 5.58 39.49 -29.34
N VAL A 60 5.73 38.29 -28.76
CA VAL A 60 5.09 37.91 -27.49
C VAL A 60 6.17 37.69 -26.45
N ILE A 61 6.17 38.53 -25.43
CA ILE A 61 7.13 38.46 -24.33
C ILE A 61 6.43 37.81 -23.14
N GLY A 62 6.83 36.58 -22.82
CA GLY A 62 6.29 35.81 -21.70
C GLY A 62 7.09 36.01 -20.43
N TYR A 63 6.40 36.29 -19.33
CA TYR A 63 6.97 36.35 -17.99
C TYR A 63 6.31 35.29 -17.12
N ARG A 64 7.11 34.67 -16.27
CA ARG A 64 6.63 33.76 -15.24
C ARG A 64 7.23 34.17 -13.91
N THR A 65 6.36 34.41 -12.94
CA THR A 65 6.74 34.77 -11.59
C THR A 65 6.11 33.79 -10.63
N GLN A 66 6.93 33.17 -9.79
CA GLN A 66 6.45 32.36 -8.69
C GLN A 66 6.27 33.28 -7.47
N VAL A 67 5.06 33.32 -6.93
CA VAL A 67 4.73 34.07 -5.73
C VAL A 67 4.76 33.14 -4.53
N MET A 68 5.59 33.50 -3.55
CA MET A 68 5.80 32.77 -2.30
C MET A 68 6.13 33.81 -1.20
N LYS A 69 5.25 34.10 -0.23
CA LYS A 69 5.64 34.79 1.03
C LYS A 69 4.92 34.11 2.20
N SER A 70 5.53 33.95 3.39
CA SER A 70 6.25 34.91 4.24
C SER A 70 7.80 34.83 4.37
N GLU A 71 8.38 35.99 4.73
CA GLU A 71 9.76 36.51 5.00
C GLU A 71 11.07 35.74 4.72
N THR A 72 11.10 34.45 4.36
CA THR A 72 12.38 33.68 4.26
C THR A 72 12.70 33.07 2.89
N ARG A 73 11.97 33.42 1.82
CA ARG A 73 12.16 32.76 0.51
C ARG A 73 12.21 33.79 -0.62
N SER A 74 13.24 33.68 -1.46
CA SER A 74 13.58 34.60 -2.54
C SER A 74 12.60 34.53 -3.71
N MET A 75 12.26 35.68 -4.31
CA MET A 75 11.79 35.72 -5.69
C MET A 75 12.89 35.18 -6.62
N SER A 76 12.56 34.22 -7.49
CA SER A 76 13.41 33.92 -8.63
C SER A 76 12.87 34.67 -9.85
N HIS A 77 13.68 35.60 -10.35
CA HIS A 77 13.39 36.32 -11.58
C HIS A 77 14.16 35.66 -12.73
N ASN A 78 13.46 35.11 -13.71
CA ASN A 78 14.01 34.96 -15.05
C ASN A 78 13.59 36.17 -15.88
N LEU A 79 14.17 37.33 -15.57
CA LEU A 79 14.05 38.53 -16.39
C LEU A 79 15.27 38.59 -17.31
N SER A 80 15.10 38.19 -18.57
CA SER A 80 16.06 38.52 -19.63
C SER A 80 16.05 40.03 -19.87
N ASP A 81 17.22 40.56 -20.24
CA ASP A 81 17.56 41.99 -20.31
C ASP A 81 16.49 42.91 -20.93
N TYR A 82 16.14 43.96 -20.18
CA TYR A 82 15.12 44.98 -20.48
C TYR A 82 15.51 45.99 -21.59
N SER A 83 16.58 45.76 -22.35
CA SER A 83 17.26 46.82 -23.09
C SER A 83 16.62 47.23 -24.42
N GLN A 84 15.43 46.71 -24.80
CA GLN A 84 14.83 46.99 -26.12
C GLN A 84 13.35 47.44 -26.16
N LEU A 85 12.69 47.77 -25.04
CA LEU A 85 11.26 48.11 -25.08
C LEU A 85 10.95 49.61 -25.25
N ALA A 86 11.16 50.12 -26.46
CA ALA A 86 10.77 51.47 -26.90
C ALA A 86 9.54 51.47 -27.86
N ALA A 87 8.56 50.58 -27.64
CA ALA A 87 7.35 50.49 -28.45
C ALA A 87 6.17 51.33 -27.91
N GLU A 88 5.25 51.73 -28.79
CA GLU A 88 4.05 52.52 -28.44
C GLU A 88 3.12 51.77 -27.49
N GLU A 89 2.96 50.45 -27.64
CA GLU A 89 2.15 49.61 -26.75
C GLU A 89 2.66 49.63 -25.31
N ASN A 90 3.99 49.64 -25.13
CA ASN A 90 4.59 49.74 -23.81
C ASN A 90 4.34 51.13 -23.19
N ARG A 91 4.38 52.20 -23.99
CA ARG A 91 4.04 53.56 -23.51
C ARG A 91 2.56 53.66 -23.13
N LEU A 92 1.67 53.04 -23.90
CA LEU A 92 0.24 53.00 -23.62
C LEU A 92 -0.03 52.25 -22.30
N LEU A 93 0.54 51.06 -22.10
CA LEU A 93 0.40 50.29 -20.86
C LEU A 93 0.93 51.03 -19.63
N ASN A 94 2.04 51.76 -19.77
CA ASN A 94 2.59 52.59 -18.69
C ASN A 94 1.76 53.87 -18.43
N SER A 95 0.86 54.24 -19.34
CA SER A 95 -0.07 55.36 -19.15
C SER A 95 -1.40 54.96 -18.51
N ILE A 96 -1.68 53.66 -18.37
CA ILE A 96 -2.92 53.15 -17.77
C ILE A 96 -2.90 53.38 -16.25
N PRO A 97 -3.93 54.04 -15.69
CA PRO A 97 -4.13 54.12 -14.25
C PRO A 97 -4.69 52.79 -13.72
N TRP A 98 -3.82 51.93 -13.17
CA TRP A 98 -4.22 50.65 -12.60
C TRP A 98 -4.97 50.85 -11.29
N ILE A 99 -6.30 50.71 -11.30
CA ILE A 99 -7.14 50.90 -10.11
C ILE A 99 -7.50 49.59 -9.40
N TYR A 100 -7.29 48.44 -10.02
CA TYR A 100 -7.58 47.12 -9.46
C TYR A 100 -6.59 46.12 -10.06
N LEU A 101 -5.86 45.39 -9.22
CA LEU A 101 -5.03 44.25 -9.59
C LEU A 101 -5.27 43.15 -8.56
N PRO A 102 -6.16 42.20 -8.84
CA PRO A 102 -6.37 41.06 -7.97
C PRO A 102 -5.26 40.05 -8.19
N PRO A 103 -4.85 39.33 -7.13
CA PRO A 103 -4.37 39.82 -5.83
C PRO A 103 -2.89 40.23 -5.73
N ASP A 104 -2.57 40.94 -4.64
CA ASP A 104 -1.24 41.49 -4.31
C ASP A 104 -0.70 42.45 -5.39
N TYR A 105 -1.31 43.64 -5.43
CA TYR A 105 -0.99 44.74 -6.34
C TYR A 105 0.52 44.98 -6.46
N ASN A 106 1.26 44.94 -5.35
CA ASN A 106 2.69 45.20 -5.33
C ASN A 106 3.49 44.06 -5.96
N THR A 107 3.17 42.81 -5.66
CA THR A 107 3.83 41.66 -6.31
C THR A 107 3.52 41.60 -7.79
N LEU A 108 2.26 41.83 -8.20
CA LEU A 108 1.87 41.90 -9.60
C LEU A 108 2.59 43.03 -10.33
N LYS A 109 2.55 44.24 -9.79
CA LYS A 109 3.25 45.40 -10.35
C LYS A 109 4.74 45.12 -10.54
N ASN A 110 5.40 44.53 -9.56
CA ASN A 110 6.83 44.21 -9.63
C ASN A 110 7.16 43.05 -10.59
N SER A 111 6.17 42.20 -10.92
CA SER A 111 6.30 41.12 -11.89
C SER A 111 6.04 41.55 -13.34
N LEU A 112 5.37 42.68 -13.53
CA LEU A 112 5.02 43.22 -14.85
C LEU A 112 6.08 44.23 -15.34
N PRO A 113 6.27 44.37 -16.66
CA PRO A 113 7.22 45.32 -17.24
C PRO A 113 6.73 46.79 -17.20
N LEU A 114 6.04 47.21 -16.13
CA LEU A 114 5.48 48.54 -15.95
C LEU A 114 6.50 49.51 -15.32
N LYS A 115 7.56 49.88 -16.07
CA LYS A 115 8.62 50.78 -15.57
C LYS A 115 8.18 52.25 -15.52
N GLY A 116 8.52 52.95 -14.44
CA GLY A 116 8.48 54.42 -14.36
C GLY A 116 7.34 55.03 -13.53
N GLN A 117 6.51 54.23 -12.86
CA GLN A 117 5.46 54.71 -11.94
C GLN A 117 5.93 54.64 -10.48
N LEU A 118 6.62 55.69 -10.02
CA LEU A 118 7.01 55.88 -8.61
C LEU A 118 5.79 56.34 -7.79
N ASP A 119 5.61 55.72 -6.62
CA ASP A 119 4.68 56.09 -5.53
C ASP A 119 3.20 56.29 -5.87
N TYR A 120 2.48 55.18 -6.06
CA TYR A 120 1.04 55.16 -5.78
C TYR A 120 0.78 54.17 -4.64
N GLN A 121 0.12 54.67 -3.59
CA GLN A 121 -0.53 53.86 -2.56
C GLN A 121 -1.63 52.97 -3.21
N GLU A 122 -2.09 51.94 -2.49
CA GLU A 122 -3.04 50.96 -3.00
C GLU A 122 -4.26 51.65 -3.65
N PRO A 123 -4.48 51.48 -4.97
CA PRO A 123 -5.41 52.33 -5.71
C PRO A 123 -6.85 52.26 -5.21
N LEU A 124 -7.26 51.12 -4.63
CA LEU A 124 -8.61 50.89 -4.13
C LEU A 124 -8.85 51.47 -2.74
N SER A 125 -7.83 51.53 -1.87
CA SER A 125 -7.99 52.02 -0.49
C SER A 125 -8.20 53.54 -0.45
N ASP A 126 -7.58 54.26 -1.38
CA ASP A 126 -7.53 55.73 -1.38
C ASP A 126 -8.26 56.40 -2.57
N LEU A 127 -9.18 55.68 -3.25
CA LEU A 127 -9.92 56.19 -4.43
C LEU A 127 -10.59 57.55 -4.21
N ARG A 128 -11.01 57.84 -2.97
CA ARG A 128 -11.76 59.05 -2.60
C ARG A 128 -10.90 60.31 -2.70
N ASP A 129 -9.60 60.18 -2.57
CA ASP A 129 -8.66 61.31 -2.61
C ASP A 129 -8.16 61.56 -4.04
N LEU A 130 -8.34 60.58 -4.93
CA LEU A 130 -7.79 60.57 -6.29
C LEU A 130 -8.84 60.78 -7.39
N TYR A 131 -10.11 60.43 -7.14
CA TYR A 131 -11.19 60.45 -8.14
C TYR A 131 -12.51 60.99 -7.58
N ASN A 132 -13.25 61.69 -8.43
CA ASN A 132 -14.68 61.89 -8.26
C ASN A 132 -15.42 60.59 -8.63
N ILE A 133 -16.31 60.11 -7.76
CA ILE A 133 -16.94 58.79 -7.87
C ILE A 133 -18.46 58.95 -8.04
N GLU A 134 -19.00 58.41 -9.13
CA GLU A 134 -20.43 58.48 -9.46
C GLU A 134 -20.99 57.09 -9.83
N LEU A 135 -22.16 56.73 -9.31
CA LEU A 135 -22.88 55.52 -9.75
C LEU A 135 -23.68 55.85 -11.01
N LEU A 136 -23.31 55.28 -12.15
CA LEU A 136 -24.04 55.48 -13.41
C LEU A 136 -25.33 54.63 -13.50
N GLY A 137 -25.39 53.54 -12.73
CA GLY A 137 -26.56 52.66 -12.63
C GLY A 137 -26.22 51.19 -12.85
N GLU A 138 -27.23 50.42 -13.24
CA GLU A 138 -27.12 48.98 -13.51
C GLU A 138 -27.16 48.70 -15.01
N SER A 139 -26.44 47.67 -15.44
CA SER A 139 -26.45 47.19 -16.83
C SER A 139 -26.28 45.68 -16.89
N ILE A 140 -26.42 45.13 -18.08
CA ILE A 140 -26.01 43.76 -18.41
C ILE A 140 -24.76 43.86 -19.27
N ASP A 141 -23.68 43.20 -18.85
CA ASP A 141 -22.43 43.08 -19.62
C ASP A 141 -22.20 41.62 -19.99
N GLY A 142 -22.42 41.28 -21.26
CA GLY A 142 -22.47 39.90 -21.72
C GLY A 142 -23.62 39.12 -21.05
N LYS A 143 -23.28 38.22 -20.11
CA LYS A 143 -24.24 37.43 -19.31
C LYS A 143 -24.33 37.87 -17.84
N ARG A 144 -23.58 38.90 -17.45
CA ARG A 144 -23.45 39.33 -16.05
C ARG A 144 -24.32 40.56 -15.80
N GLU A 145 -25.05 40.55 -14.69
CA GLU A 145 -25.64 41.78 -14.16
C GLU A 145 -24.57 42.55 -13.41
N VAL A 146 -24.43 43.85 -13.72
CA VAL A 146 -23.33 44.67 -13.21
C VAL A 146 -23.82 46.04 -12.75
N TYR A 147 -23.16 46.59 -11.73
CA TYR A 147 -23.18 48.01 -11.40
C TYR A 147 -22.07 48.73 -12.15
N ILE A 148 -22.35 49.92 -12.69
CA ILE A 148 -21.36 50.74 -13.38
C ILE A 148 -21.03 51.96 -12.53
N ILE A 149 -19.76 52.07 -12.14
CA ILE A 149 -19.22 53.22 -11.40
C ILE A 149 -18.30 54.00 -12.32
N GLN A 150 -18.48 55.32 -12.36
CA GLN A 150 -17.58 56.24 -13.03
C GLN A 150 -16.59 56.82 -12.02
N LEU A 151 -15.31 56.78 -12.36
CA LEU A 151 -14.21 57.41 -11.64
C LEU A 151 -13.58 58.46 -12.55
N GLU A 152 -13.62 59.72 -12.14
CA GLU A 152 -13.12 60.83 -12.95
C GLU A 152 -12.10 61.66 -12.18
N ASN A 153 -10.97 61.97 -12.81
CA ASN A 153 -10.02 62.96 -12.33
C ASN A 153 -9.55 63.87 -13.47
N MET A 154 -8.63 64.80 -13.18
CA MET A 154 -8.15 65.78 -14.16
C MET A 154 -7.46 65.17 -15.40
N LEU A 155 -7.09 63.89 -15.37
CA LEU A 155 -6.28 63.24 -16.42
C LEU A 155 -7.05 62.13 -17.16
N THR A 156 -7.93 61.40 -16.47
CA THR A 156 -8.55 60.17 -16.96
C THR A 156 -9.98 60.02 -16.46
N LEU A 157 -10.81 59.38 -17.28
CA LEU A 157 -12.13 58.90 -16.91
C LEU A 157 -12.13 57.38 -17.00
N GLN A 158 -12.63 56.70 -15.98
CA GLN A 158 -12.72 55.24 -15.93
C GLN A 158 -14.14 54.80 -15.62
N ARG A 159 -14.59 53.71 -16.26
CA ARG A 159 -15.85 53.03 -15.95
C ARG A 159 -15.56 51.65 -15.41
N VAL A 160 -15.95 51.41 -14.17
CA VAL A 160 -15.73 50.17 -13.44
C VAL A 160 -17.04 49.39 -13.37
N PHE A 161 -17.00 48.15 -13.83
CA PHE A 161 -18.14 47.25 -13.86
C PHE A 161 -17.97 46.25 -12.71
N ILE A 162 -18.87 46.31 -11.72
CA ILE A 162 -18.88 45.42 -10.56
C ILE A 162 -19.97 44.38 -10.77
N ASP A 163 -19.58 43.10 -10.75
CA ASP A 163 -20.49 41.98 -10.86
C ASP A 163 -21.39 41.86 -9.63
N LYS A 164 -22.71 41.77 -9.84
CA LYS A 164 -23.68 41.70 -8.74
C LYS A 164 -23.67 40.37 -7.99
N GLU A 165 -23.37 39.27 -8.68
CA GLU A 165 -23.36 37.93 -8.10
C GLU A 165 -22.07 37.69 -7.31
N TYR A 166 -20.93 38.00 -7.93
CA TYR A 166 -19.63 37.70 -7.35
C TYR A 166 -19.06 38.82 -6.49
N LYS A 167 -19.67 40.02 -6.54
CA LYS A 167 -19.19 41.24 -5.86
C LYS A 167 -17.72 41.56 -6.18
N THR A 168 -17.31 41.36 -7.42
CA THR A 168 -15.94 41.61 -7.89
C THR A 168 -15.93 42.48 -9.14
N ILE A 169 -14.80 43.10 -9.46
CA ILE A 169 -14.66 43.91 -10.68
C ILE A 169 -14.52 42.96 -11.87
N SER A 170 -15.45 43.05 -12.82
CA SER A 170 -15.48 42.21 -14.02
C SER A 170 -14.88 42.90 -15.24
N LYS A 171 -14.92 44.23 -15.29
CA LYS A 171 -14.38 45.03 -16.40
C LYS A 171 -14.05 46.46 -15.98
N VAL A 172 -13.01 47.04 -16.61
CA VAL A 172 -12.69 48.48 -16.51
C VAL A 172 -12.46 49.05 -17.90
N GLU A 173 -13.15 50.14 -18.24
CA GLU A 173 -12.90 50.92 -19.45
C GLU A 173 -12.22 52.25 -19.11
N ILE A 174 -11.22 52.64 -19.89
CA ILE A 174 -10.38 53.82 -19.59
C ILE A 174 -10.43 54.79 -20.76
N PHE A 175 -10.62 56.06 -20.46
CA PHE A 175 -10.76 57.15 -21.44
C PHE A 175 -9.81 58.29 -21.09
N ASN A 176 -9.32 58.98 -22.13
CA ASN A 176 -8.58 60.23 -21.96
C ASN A 176 -9.52 61.44 -21.76
N GLY A 177 -8.96 62.62 -21.49
CA GLY A 177 -9.72 63.87 -21.35
C GLY A 177 -10.52 64.32 -22.59
N ALA A 178 -10.38 63.65 -23.73
CA ALA A 178 -11.19 63.85 -24.93
C ALA A 178 -12.29 62.78 -25.10
N ASN A 179 -12.56 61.96 -24.07
CA ASN A 179 -13.48 60.81 -24.10
C ASN A 179 -13.16 59.74 -25.16
N ILE A 180 -11.90 59.65 -25.59
CA ILE A 180 -11.44 58.57 -26.46
C ILE A 180 -11.00 57.41 -25.57
N ARG A 181 -11.54 56.22 -25.83
CA ARG A 181 -11.19 54.99 -25.10
C ARG A 181 -9.73 54.63 -25.38
N LEU A 182 -8.93 54.57 -24.33
CA LEU A 182 -7.51 54.22 -24.35
C LEU A 182 -7.31 52.72 -24.25
N ALA A 183 -8.03 52.07 -23.33
CA ALA A 183 -7.90 50.65 -23.07
C ALA A 183 -9.16 50.06 -22.43
N THR A 184 -9.30 48.74 -22.53
CA THR A 184 -10.28 47.94 -21.81
C THR A 184 -9.57 46.80 -21.10
N ILE A 185 -9.84 46.68 -19.80
CA ILE A 185 -9.36 45.60 -18.94
C ILE A 185 -10.54 44.68 -18.64
N THR A 186 -10.39 43.38 -18.89
CA THR A 186 -11.43 42.37 -18.66
C THR A 186 -10.92 41.30 -17.70
N TYR A 187 -11.76 40.96 -16.72
CA TYR A 187 -11.50 39.94 -15.71
C TYR A 187 -12.36 38.70 -15.99
N GLU A 188 -11.68 37.64 -16.38
CA GLU A 188 -12.26 36.38 -16.87
C GLU A 188 -12.07 35.27 -15.82
N ASP A 189 -12.85 34.21 -15.98
CA ASP A 189 -12.74 32.99 -15.17
C ASP A 189 -12.76 33.28 -13.66
N ILE A 190 -13.84 33.92 -13.18
CA ILE A 190 -14.02 34.23 -11.76
C ILE A 190 -14.30 32.92 -11.01
N THR A 191 -13.44 32.57 -10.06
CA THR A 191 -13.51 31.34 -9.27
C THR A 191 -13.66 31.62 -7.78
N LEU A 192 -14.37 30.73 -7.08
CA LEU A 192 -14.55 30.79 -5.63
C LEU A 192 -13.31 30.21 -4.95
N PHE A 193 -12.59 31.03 -4.19
CA PHE A 193 -11.37 30.61 -3.49
C PHE A 193 -11.61 30.22 -2.02
N ASP A 194 -12.69 30.69 -1.40
CA ASP A 194 -13.26 30.26 -0.11
C ASP A 194 -14.75 30.63 -0.09
N SER A 195 -15.51 30.27 0.94
CA SER A 195 -16.98 30.36 1.04
C SER A 195 -17.63 31.69 0.62
N SER A 196 -16.88 32.79 0.57
CA SER A 196 -17.38 34.12 0.21
C SER A 196 -16.42 34.96 -0.64
N ILE A 197 -15.29 34.41 -1.10
CA ILE A 197 -14.24 35.18 -1.81
C ILE A 197 -14.13 34.70 -3.24
N TRP A 198 -14.42 35.60 -4.17
CA TRP A 198 -14.35 35.36 -5.62
C TRP A 198 -13.24 36.20 -6.25
N LEU A 199 -12.32 35.55 -6.97
CA LEU A 199 -11.25 36.25 -7.68
C LEU A 199 -11.19 35.77 -9.14
N PRO A 200 -10.79 36.64 -10.09
CA PRO A 200 -10.56 36.23 -11.47
C PRO A 200 -9.23 35.48 -11.61
N VAL A 201 -9.21 34.38 -12.38
CA VAL A 201 -7.96 33.65 -12.69
C VAL A 201 -7.27 34.13 -13.98
N LYS A 202 -7.92 35.02 -14.73
CA LYS A 202 -7.35 35.62 -15.95
C LYS A 202 -7.72 37.09 -16.10
N MET A 203 -6.74 37.91 -16.48
CA MET A 203 -6.90 39.33 -16.81
C MET A 203 -6.41 39.57 -18.24
N VAL A 204 -7.19 40.32 -19.01
CA VAL A 204 -6.90 40.66 -20.41
C VAL A 204 -6.96 42.17 -20.61
N VAL A 205 -5.96 42.75 -21.27
CA VAL A 205 -5.88 44.18 -21.56
C VAL A 205 -5.83 44.41 -23.06
N ASN A 206 -6.81 45.16 -23.57
CA ASN A 206 -6.89 45.56 -24.97
C ASN A 206 -6.77 47.08 -25.11
N ASP A 207 -6.26 47.57 -26.25
CA ASP A 207 -6.28 49.00 -26.57
C ASP A 207 -7.70 49.49 -26.95
N GLY A 208 -7.84 50.79 -27.22
CA GLY A 208 -9.10 51.40 -27.64
C GLY A 208 -9.74 50.77 -28.89
N GLY A 209 -8.92 50.21 -29.78
CA GLY A 209 -9.31 49.51 -31.01
C GLY A 209 -9.59 48.01 -30.84
N GLY A 210 -9.37 47.45 -29.65
CA GLY A 210 -9.56 46.04 -29.35
C GLY A 210 -8.35 45.14 -29.64
N LYS A 211 -7.17 45.72 -29.93
CA LYS A 211 -5.93 44.95 -30.06
C LYS A 211 -5.47 44.48 -28.68
N LEU A 212 -5.12 43.21 -28.57
CA LEU A 212 -4.58 42.62 -27.34
C LEU A 212 -3.20 43.19 -27.02
N LEU A 213 -3.05 43.76 -25.82
CA LEU A 213 -1.80 44.33 -25.31
C LEU A 213 -1.14 43.43 -24.27
N MET A 214 -1.92 42.84 -23.36
CA MET A 214 -1.40 42.04 -22.25
C MET A 214 -2.40 40.98 -21.79
N GLU A 215 -1.89 39.82 -21.39
CA GLU A 215 -2.62 38.80 -20.64
C GLU A 215 -1.88 38.48 -19.34
N VAL A 216 -2.62 38.27 -18.26
CA VAL A 216 -2.11 37.75 -16.99
C VAL A 216 -2.96 36.56 -16.59
N ILE A 217 -2.31 35.42 -16.33
CA ILE A 217 -2.94 34.15 -15.97
C ILE A 217 -2.39 33.71 -14.62
N TYR A 218 -3.30 33.37 -13.73
CA TYR A 218 -2.99 32.91 -12.39
C TYR A 218 -3.11 31.39 -12.32
N GLN A 219 -2.00 30.70 -12.05
CA GLN A 219 -1.89 29.24 -12.08
C GLN A 219 -1.54 28.67 -10.72
N ASN A 220 -2.22 27.58 -10.33
CA ASN A 220 -2.02 26.89 -9.05
C ASN A 220 -2.01 27.89 -7.88
N TRP A 221 -3.01 28.76 -7.87
CA TRP A 221 -3.08 29.90 -6.97
C TRP A 221 -3.86 29.51 -5.72
N ASP A 222 -3.20 29.61 -4.58
CA ASP A 222 -3.77 29.41 -3.25
C ASP A 222 -3.75 30.75 -2.50
N VAL A 223 -4.82 31.02 -1.77
CA VAL A 223 -5.00 32.25 -1.00
C VAL A 223 -5.09 31.92 0.48
N ASN A 224 -4.29 32.60 1.30
CA ASN A 224 -4.31 32.42 2.76
C ASN A 224 -5.28 33.43 3.37
N ILE A 225 -6.31 32.93 4.06
CA ILE A 225 -7.38 33.74 4.64
C ILE A 225 -7.17 33.77 6.15
N GLY A 226 -6.77 34.92 6.68
CA GLY A 226 -6.88 35.24 8.11
C GLY A 226 -6.02 34.43 9.10
N LEU A 227 -4.88 33.87 8.71
CA LEU A 227 -3.88 33.33 9.65
C LEU A 227 -2.72 34.33 9.82
N THR A 228 -2.35 34.65 11.06
CA THR A 228 -1.34 35.67 11.40
C THR A 228 0.09 35.12 11.39
N GLU A 229 1.09 36.00 11.47
CA GLU A 229 2.54 35.72 11.60
C GLU A 229 2.94 34.70 12.69
N PHE A 230 2.00 34.27 13.53
CA PHE A 230 2.17 33.21 14.53
C PHE A 230 2.37 31.81 13.89
N ASP A 231 1.95 31.62 12.64
CA ASP A 231 1.93 30.31 12.00
C ASP A 231 3.16 29.99 11.13
N PHE A 232 4.05 30.97 10.85
CA PHE A 232 5.17 30.75 9.91
C PHE A 232 6.56 31.25 10.33
N ALA A 233 6.78 31.71 11.56
CA ALA A 233 8.12 32.10 12.01
C ALA A 233 8.92 30.94 12.62
N LYS A 234 9.82 30.37 11.81
CA LYS A 234 11.03 29.56 12.14
C LYS A 234 10.85 28.28 12.97
N GLY A 235 11.06 27.14 12.29
CA GLY A 235 11.70 25.94 12.83
C GLY A 235 10.96 25.26 13.99
N PHE A 236 10.26 24.19 13.68
CA PHE A 236 9.65 23.30 14.68
C PHE A 236 10.70 22.73 15.65
N ASP A 237 10.84 23.33 16.84
CA ASP A 237 10.51 22.81 18.18
C ASP A 237 10.85 23.91 19.22
N THR A 238 10.07 24.21 20.29
CA THR A 238 10.04 23.47 21.56
C THR A 238 8.81 23.76 22.45
N ASP A 239 7.60 24.00 21.91
CA ASP A 239 6.41 23.91 22.78
C ASP A 239 5.06 23.73 22.04
N TYR A 240 4.84 22.55 21.44
CA TYR A 240 3.51 22.16 20.93
C TYR A 240 2.43 22.30 22.00
N GLN A 241 2.76 22.04 23.27
CA GLN A 241 1.84 22.08 24.39
C GLN A 241 1.33 23.50 24.66
N THR A 242 2.18 24.52 24.53
CA THR A 242 1.75 25.94 24.66
C THR A 242 0.78 26.34 23.55
N LYS A 243 1.01 25.93 22.29
CA LYS A 243 0.09 26.24 21.17
C LYS A 243 -1.24 25.51 21.30
N ILE A 244 -1.21 24.24 21.71
CA ILE A 244 -2.39 23.44 22.02
C ILE A 244 -3.21 24.12 23.13
N LYS A 245 -2.55 24.61 24.19
CA LYS A 245 -3.21 25.32 25.30
C LYS A 245 -3.91 26.60 24.83
N GLN A 246 -3.25 27.43 24.03
CA GLN A 246 -3.84 28.67 23.51
C GLN A 246 -5.05 28.41 22.60
N LEU A 247 -5.00 27.37 21.77
CA LEU A 247 -6.14 26.98 20.94
C LEU A 247 -7.31 26.43 21.78
N LYS A 248 -7.02 25.68 22.85
CA LYS A 248 -8.06 25.24 23.79
C LYS A 248 -8.75 26.41 24.48
N GLU A 249 -7.99 27.40 24.95
CA GLU A 249 -8.54 28.62 25.57
C GLU A 249 -9.45 29.39 24.58
N LYS A 250 -9.01 29.55 23.32
CA LYS A 250 -9.85 30.16 22.27
C LYS A 250 -11.11 29.35 21.95
N LEU A 251 -11.03 28.03 22.02
CA LEU A 251 -12.18 27.14 21.85
C LEU A 251 -13.18 27.24 23.00
N GLU A 252 -12.78 27.66 24.20
CA GLU A 252 -13.72 27.91 25.30
C GLU A 252 -14.67 29.07 24.97
N GLU A 253 -14.17 30.10 24.29
CA GLU A 253 -14.92 31.28 23.83
C GLU A 253 -15.65 31.02 22.50
N GLN A 254 -15.07 30.22 21.60
CA GLN A 254 -15.55 29.96 20.24
C GLN A 254 -15.83 28.48 19.99
N ARG A 255 -16.71 27.89 20.79
CA ARG A 255 -16.98 26.43 20.77
C ARG A 255 -17.49 25.86 19.44
N ASN A 256 -18.04 26.70 18.56
CA ASN A 256 -18.58 26.31 17.25
C ASN A 256 -17.65 26.70 16.08
N ASN A 257 -16.34 26.83 16.31
CA ASN A 257 -15.37 27.15 15.26
C ASN A 257 -14.64 25.88 14.78
N ASP A 258 -15.09 25.31 13.67
CA ASP A 258 -14.53 24.10 13.06
C ASP A 258 -13.06 24.26 12.65
N LYS A 259 -12.66 25.45 12.19
CA LYS A 259 -11.27 25.76 11.79
C LYS A 259 -10.31 25.67 12.97
N LEU A 260 -10.72 26.08 14.18
CA LEU A 260 -9.89 25.94 15.39
C LEU A 260 -9.68 24.47 15.78
N TYR A 261 -10.71 23.64 15.63
CA TYR A 261 -10.61 22.21 15.86
C TYR A 261 -9.74 21.51 14.81
N TRP A 262 -9.79 21.95 13.54
CA TRP A 262 -8.89 21.50 12.48
C TRP A 262 -7.42 21.80 12.80
N LEU A 263 -7.10 23.05 13.16
CA LEU A 263 -5.75 23.46 13.52
C LEU A 263 -5.23 22.72 14.76
N LEU A 264 -6.11 22.50 15.75
CA LEU A 264 -5.80 21.71 16.93
C LEU A 264 -5.47 20.25 16.57
N SER A 265 -6.19 19.66 15.60
CA SER A 265 -5.91 18.32 15.09
C SER A 265 -4.51 18.23 14.46
N ASP A 266 -4.15 19.17 13.57
CA ASP A 266 -2.83 19.19 12.91
C ASP A 266 -1.68 19.32 13.91
N LEU A 267 -1.84 20.16 14.95
CA LEU A 267 -0.85 20.28 16.02
C LEU A 267 -0.72 18.98 16.83
N TYR A 268 -1.83 18.30 17.10
CA TYR A 268 -1.79 17.01 17.79
C TYR A 268 -1.10 15.91 16.96
N VAL A 269 -1.23 15.93 15.63
CA VAL A 269 -0.47 15.02 14.76
C VAL A 269 1.04 15.29 14.87
N LYS A 270 1.45 16.56 14.86
CA LYS A 270 2.87 16.95 15.02
C LYS A 270 3.44 16.64 16.40
N ASP A 271 2.63 16.78 17.45
CA ASP A 271 2.97 16.40 18.84
C ASP A 271 3.00 14.87 19.04
N GLY A 272 2.59 14.08 18.04
CA GLY A 272 2.51 12.62 18.11
C GLY A 272 1.27 12.09 18.84
N ASN A 273 0.40 12.98 19.35
CA ASN A 273 -0.83 12.61 20.05
C ASN A 273 -2.00 12.39 19.07
N LEU A 274 -1.92 11.30 18.31
CA LEU A 274 -2.88 10.97 17.25
C LEU A 274 -4.33 10.81 17.75
N THR A 275 -4.53 10.40 19.01
CA THR A 275 -5.89 10.21 19.58
C THR A 275 -6.60 11.55 19.77
N GLU A 276 -5.90 12.54 20.31
CA GLU A 276 -6.46 13.89 20.47
C GLU A 276 -6.63 14.60 19.11
N ALA A 277 -5.79 14.25 18.13
CA ALA A 277 -5.96 14.71 16.76
C ALA A 277 -7.29 14.23 16.15
N VAL A 278 -7.62 12.94 16.32
CA VAL A 278 -8.90 12.36 15.92
C VAL A 278 -10.07 13.05 16.62
N ASN A 279 -10.01 13.21 17.95
CA ASN A 279 -11.09 13.83 18.72
C ASN A 279 -11.37 15.27 18.25
N SER A 280 -10.31 16.04 18.03
CA SER A 280 -10.40 17.42 17.54
C SER A 280 -11.05 17.45 16.16
N LEU A 281 -10.62 16.59 15.25
CA LEU A 281 -11.14 16.55 13.89
C LEU A 281 -12.59 16.05 13.82
N GLN A 282 -12.99 15.11 14.67
CA GLN A 282 -14.39 14.70 14.81
C GLN A 282 -15.27 15.85 15.32
N ASN A 283 -14.77 16.70 16.21
CA ASN A 283 -15.49 17.90 16.63
C ASN A 283 -15.62 18.92 15.49
N ALA A 284 -14.58 19.08 14.66
CA ALA A 284 -14.68 19.89 13.44
C ALA A 284 -15.78 19.37 12.50
N ILE A 285 -15.81 18.05 12.24
CA ILE A 285 -16.82 17.38 11.38
C ILE A 285 -18.23 17.53 11.96
N ARG A 286 -18.40 17.47 13.29
CA ARG A 286 -19.70 17.68 13.96
C ARG A 286 -20.25 19.09 13.75
N ILE A 287 -19.38 20.09 13.68
CA ILE A 287 -19.76 21.48 13.45
C ILE A 287 -20.04 21.70 11.96
N LYS A 288 -19.13 21.25 11.10
CA LYS A 288 -19.23 21.35 9.64
C LYS A 288 -18.73 20.06 9.00
N ASP A 289 -19.65 19.34 8.38
CA ASP A 289 -19.30 18.17 7.59
C ASP A 289 -18.56 18.62 6.31
N SER A 290 -17.30 18.25 6.21
CA SER A 290 -16.42 18.62 5.10
C SER A 290 -15.62 17.40 4.67
N ILE A 291 -15.51 17.21 3.36
CA ILE A 291 -14.74 16.12 2.77
C ILE A 291 -13.27 16.23 3.14
N GLU A 292 -12.72 17.45 3.17
CA GLU A 292 -11.33 17.70 3.57
C GLU A 292 -11.05 17.24 5.01
N TYR A 293 -12.00 17.45 5.93
CA TYR A 293 -11.88 16.96 7.30
C TYR A 293 -11.94 15.44 7.37
N ARG A 294 -12.78 14.80 6.54
CA ARG A 294 -12.85 13.34 6.47
C ARG A 294 -11.61 12.72 5.85
N LYS A 295 -11.06 13.31 4.76
CA LYS A 295 -9.78 12.89 4.15
C LYS A 295 -8.66 12.92 5.18
N LYS A 296 -8.54 14.01 5.95
CA LYS A 296 -7.54 14.09 7.01
C LYS A 296 -7.76 13.08 8.12
N LEU A 297 -9.01 12.80 8.47
CA LEU A 297 -9.34 11.81 9.50
C LEU A 297 -8.92 10.41 9.06
N VAL A 298 -9.08 10.10 7.78
CA VAL A 298 -8.62 8.86 7.15
C VAL A 298 -7.10 8.72 7.27
N GLU A 299 -6.33 9.76 6.92
CA GLU A 299 -4.86 9.76 7.06
C GLU A 299 -4.44 9.47 8.51
N ILE A 300 -5.05 10.15 9.49
CA ILE A 300 -4.72 9.97 10.91
C ILE A 300 -5.07 8.54 11.36
N TYR A 301 -6.21 7.99 10.91
CA TYR A 301 -6.54 6.59 11.18
C TYR A 301 -5.54 5.61 10.55
N GLN A 302 -5.02 5.90 9.36
CA GLN A 302 -3.95 5.09 8.76
C GLN A 302 -2.67 5.15 9.60
N MET A 303 -2.27 6.32 10.09
CA MET A 303 -1.11 6.48 10.99
C MET A 303 -1.29 5.68 12.30
N GLN A 304 -2.52 5.51 12.79
CA GLN A 304 -2.83 4.69 13.97
C GLN A 304 -2.99 3.18 13.66
N GLY A 305 -2.90 2.75 12.40
CA GLY A 305 -3.21 1.37 11.99
C GLY A 305 -4.70 1.02 12.05
N ARG A 306 -5.59 2.02 12.22
CA ARG A 306 -7.04 1.88 12.38
C ARG A 306 -7.77 1.88 11.03
N TYR A 307 -7.40 0.90 10.20
CA TYR A 307 -7.84 0.84 8.80
C TYR A 307 -9.35 0.60 8.61
N ARG A 308 -10.04 0.00 9.59
CA ARG A 308 -11.50 -0.24 9.51
C ARG A 308 -12.29 1.06 9.68
N GLU A 309 -11.88 1.91 10.60
CA GLU A 309 -12.47 3.23 10.81
C GLU A 309 -12.20 4.16 9.63
N ALA A 310 -10.96 4.16 9.11
CA ALA A 310 -10.61 4.85 7.87
C ALA A 310 -11.55 4.45 6.71
N LEU A 311 -11.78 3.15 6.52
CA LEU A 311 -12.69 2.65 5.48
C LEU A 311 -14.14 3.13 5.68
N GLY A 312 -14.59 3.30 6.92
CA GLY A 312 -15.91 3.84 7.26
C GLY A 312 -16.05 5.29 6.80
N GLU A 313 -15.08 6.13 7.15
CA GLU A 313 -15.08 7.56 6.79
C GLU A 313 -15.03 7.79 5.27
N ILE A 314 -14.21 7.02 4.56
CA ILE A 314 -14.13 7.09 3.10
C ILE A 314 -15.47 6.75 2.44
N ARG A 315 -16.19 5.73 2.95
CA ARG A 315 -17.50 5.35 2.42
C ARG A 315 -18.52 6.46 2.59
N VAL A 316 -18.52 7.13 3.74
CA VAL A 316 -19.40 8.28 3.98
C VAL A 316 -19.04 9.43 3.04
N ALA A 317 -17.75 9.74 2.88
CA ALA A 317 -17.30 10.80 1.99
C ALA A 317 -17.69 10.51 0.52
N LEU A 318 -17.51 9.28 0.04
CA LEU A 318 -17.87 8.87 -1.33
C LEU A 318 -19.38 8.81 -1.59
N GLN A 319 -20.24 8.75 -0.56
CA GLN A 319 -21.68 8.92 -0.73
C GLN A 319 -22.06 10.36 -1.10
N SER A 320 -21.30 11.34 -0.60
CA SER A 320 -21.53 12.77 -0.85
C SER A 320 -20.90 13.26 -2.15
N VAL A 321 -19.70 12.77 -2.50
CA VAL A 321 -19.00 13.08 -3.75
C VAL A 321 -18.49 11.79 -4.37
N TYR A 322 -19.25 11.29 -5.34
CA TYR A 322 -19.03 9.97 -5.94
C TYR A 322 -17.76 9.87 -6.80
N ASN A 323 -17.22 11.00 -7.28
CA ASN A 323 -16.11 11.08 -8.25
C ASN A 323 -14.95 11.98 -7.76
N ASP A 324 -14.50 11.77 -6.52
CA ASP A 324 -13.28 12.41 -6.00
C ASP A 324 -12.08 11.45 -6.18
N ALA A 325 -11.03 11.89 -6.87
CA ALA A 325 -9.89 11.05 -7.21
C ALA A 325 -9.09 10.64 -5.96
N GLU A 326 -8.87 11.58 -5.05
CA GLU A 326 -8.11 11.39 -3.81
C GLU A 326 -8.80 10.43 -2.84
N LEU A 327 -10.12 10.50 -2.69
CA LEU A 327 -10.88 9.54 -1.89
C LEU A 327 -10.81 8.12 -2.46
N ASN A 328 -10.81 7.97 -3.79
CA ASN A 328 -10.63 6.67 -4.43
C ASN A 328 -9.19 6.15 -4.25
N TYR A 329 -8.20 7.04 -4.26
CA TYR A 329 -6.81 6.72 -3.94
C TYR A 329 -6.65 6.26 -2.48
N LEU A 330 -7.16 7.04 -1.51
CA LEU A 330 -7.14 6.69 -0.09
C LEU A 330 -7.90 5.38 0.18
N LEU A 331 -9.02 5.15 -0.53
CA LEU A 331 -9.74 3.88 -0.48
C LEU A 331 -8.85 2.71 -0.89
N GLY A 332 -8.10 2.89 -1.98
CA GLY A 332 -7.13 1.93 -2.46
C GLY A 332 -6.05 1.63 -1.43
N GLU A 333 -5.43 2.65 -0.85
CA GLU A 333 -4.39 2.48 0.17
C GLU A 333 -4.89 1.74 1.42
N VAL A 334 -6.05 2.13 1.95
CA VAL A 334 -6.66 1.47 3.12
C VAL A 334 -7.01 0.01 2.79
N GLN A 335 -7.47 -0.28 1.58
CA GLN A 335 -7.75 -1.65 1.13
C GLN A 335 -6.48 -2.49 1.03
N LEU A 336 -5.34 -1.93 0.61
CA LEU A 336 -4.05 -2.64 0.60
C LEU A 336 -3.62 -3.03 2.01
N GLN A 337 -3.72 -2.11 2.98
CA GLN A 337 -3.38 -2.38 4.37
C GLN A 337 -4.29 -3.45 5.02
N LEU A 338 -5.50 -3.61 4.50
CA LEU A 338 -6.44 -4.67 4.90
C LEU A 338 -6.24 -5.99 4.13
N GLY A 339 -5.22 -6.11 3.28
CA GLY A 339 -4.95 -7.29 2.44
C GLY A 339 -5.93 -7.47 1.27
N ARG A 340 -6.74 -6.46 0.95
CA ARG A 340 -7.79 -6.51 -0.09
C ARG A 340 -7.26 -5.99 -1.44
N ILE A 341 -6.21 -6.62 -1.96
CA ILE A 341 -5.45 -6.14 -3.13
C ILE A 341 -6.33 -5.95 -4.38
N ASN A 342 -7.23 -6.89 -4.67
CA ASN A 342 -8.14 -6.78 -5.81
C ASN A 342 -9.11 -5.58 -5.70
N ASN A 343 -9.61 -5.27 -4.50
CA ASN A 343 -10.46 -4.10 -4.31
C ASN A 343 -9.64 -2.80 -4.45
N ALA A 344 -8.42 -2.80 -3.92
CA ALA A 344 -7.51 -1.67 -4.03
C ALA A 344 -7.20 -1.33 -5.49
N ARG A 345 -7.00 -2.35 -6.34
CA ARG A 345 -6.85 -2.18 -7.79
C ARG A 345 -7.99 -1.35 -8.39
N TYR A 346 -9.24 -1.76 -8.16
CA TYR A 346 -10.41 -1.06 -8.73
C TYR A 346 -10.51 0.38 -8.25
N SER A 347 -10.25 0.63 -6.96
CA SER A 347 -10.28 1.98 -6.38
C SER A 347 -9.20 2.87 -6.99
N LEU A 348 -7.97 2.36 -7.14
CA LEU A 348 -6.85 3.09 -7.76
C LEU A 348 -7.05 3.31 -9.27
N GLU A 349 -7.62 2.34 -9.99
CA GLU A 349 -8.02 2.50 -11.39
C GLU A 349 -9.01 3.66 -11.53
N LYS A 350 -10.03 3.73 -10.67
CA LYS A 350 -10.98 4.84 -10.66
C LYS A 350 -10.32 6.19 -10.32
N ALA A 351 -9.37 6.21 -9.38
CA ALA A 351 -8.61 7.43 -9.08
C ALA A 351 -7.81 7.93 -10.29
N ILE A 352 -7.21 7.02 -11.06
CA ILE A 352 -6.44 7.34 -12.27
C ILE A 352 -7.34 7.72 -13.44
N ASP A 353 -8.53 7.12 -13.57
CA ASP A 353 -9.51 7.53 -14.58
C ASP A 353 -9.94 8.99 -14.38
N LEU A 354 -10.00 9.45 -13.12
CA LEU A 354 -10.29 10.84 -12.76
C LEU A 354 -9.07 11.76 -12.92
N GLU A 355 -7.88 11.31 -12.52
CA GLU A 355 -6.63 12.06 -12.62
C GLU A 355 -5.51 11.27 -13.32
N PRO A 356 -5.50 11.20 -14.67
CA PRO A 356 -4.66 10.26 -15.42
C PRO A 356 -3.16 10.61 -15.45
N LYS A 357 -2.77 11.78 -14.92
CA LYS A 357 -1.38 12.26 -14.89
C LYS A 357 -0.81 12.35 -13.48
N ASN A 358 -1.56 11.93 -12.47
CA ASN A 358 -1.10 11.95 -11.08
C ASN A 358 -0.08 10.82 -10.86
N THR A 359 1.20 11.17 -10.74
CA THR A 359 2.29 10.19 -10.64
C THR A 359 2.25 9.37 -9.36
N LEU A 360 1.75 9.95 -8.24
CA LEU A 360 1.53 9.22 -6.99
C LEU A 360 0.53 8.07 -7.18
N TYR A 361 -0.58 8.33 -7.86
CA TYR A 361 -1.62 7.32 -8.07
C TYR A 361 -1.15 6.22 -9.02
N LEU A 362 -0.49 6.63 -10.12
CA LEU A 362 0.13 5.71 -11.07
C LEU A 362 1.18 4.83 -10.39
N GLU A 363 2.02 5.38 -9.52
CA GLU A 363 3.01 4.63 -8.77
C GLU A 363 2.37 3.58 -7.85
N LYS A 364 1.32 3.95 -7.10
CA LYS A 364 0.58 2.95 -6.31
C LYS A 364 -0.06 1.87 -7.16
N LEU A 365 -0.67 2.22 -8.29
CA LEU A 365 -1.26 1.23 -9.19
C LEU A 365 -0.21 0.30 -9.79
N PHE A 366 0.99 0.81 -10.11
CA PHE A 366 2.12 0.00 -10.56
C PHE A 366 2.47 -1.09 -9.55
N TRP A 367 2.60 -0.75 -8.27
CA TRP A 367 2.88 -1.73 -7.22
C TRP A 367 1.76 -2.76 -7.07
N VAL A 368 0.50 -2.34 -7.20
CA VAL A 368 -0.64 -3.26 -7.16
C VAL A 368 -0.63 -4.24 -8.33
N TYR A 369 -0.40 -3.78 -9.55
CA TYR A 369 -0.29 -4.69 -10.70
C TYR A 369 0.92 -5.61 -10.60
N SER A 370 2.05 -5.10 -10.11
CA SER A 370 3.26 -5.91 -9.92
C SER A 370 3.03 -7.02 -8.89
N ASN A 371 2.37 -6.73 -7.76
CA ASN A 371 2.03 -7.75 -6.75
C ASN A 371 1.02 -8.78 -7.27
N LEU A 372 0.07 -8.36 -8.12
CA LEU A 372 -0.91 -9.27 -8.71
C LEU A 372 -0.34 -10.09 -9.89
N ALA A 373 0.90 -9.83 -10.32
CA ALA A 373 1.55 -10.59 -11.38
C ALA A 373 1.78 -12.05 -11.01
N ASP A 374 2.04 -12.34 -9.73
CA ASP A 374 2.25 -13.73 -9.29
C ASP A 374 0.98 -14.57 -9.40
N GLU A 375 -0.20 -13.99 -9.14
CA GLU A 375 -1.50 -14.68 -9.19
C GLU A 375 -2.09 -14.75 -10.61
N TYR A 376 -2.01 -13.66 -11.37
CA TYR A 376 -2.67 -13.52 -12.67
C TYR A 376 -1.70 -13.58 -13.87
N GLY A 377 -0.40 -13.74 -13.60
CA GLY A 377 0.65 -13.91 -14.59
C GLY A 377 0.80 -12.72 -15.55
N LYS A 378 1.00 -13.05 -16.82
CA LYS A 378 1.35 -12.12 -17.91
C LYS A 378 0.40 -10.92 -18.03
N TYR A 379 -0.90 -11.11 -17.78
CA TYR A 379 -1.89 -10.05 -17.94
C TYR A 379 -1.64 -8.86 -17.00
N MET A 380 -1.25 -9.12 -15.75
CA MET A 380 -0.94 -8.04 -14.79
C MET A 380 0.43 -7.43 -15.06
N LEU A 381 1.40 -8.21 -15.53
CA LEU A 381 2.70 -7.68 -15.99
C LEU A 381 2.54 -6.68 -17.15
N ASP A 382 1.68 -6.97 -18.14
CA ASP A 382 1.42 -6.07 -19.26
C ASP A 382 0.75 -4.76 -18.78
N ARG A 383 -0.12 -4.83 -17.78
CA ARG A 383 -0.72 -3.64 -17.16
C ARG A 383 0.31 -2.83 -16.35
N ALA A 384 1.18 -3.50 -15.59
CA ALA A 384 2.27 -2.86 -14.85
C ALA A 384 3.25 -2.16 -15.80
N GLU A 385 3.62 -2.78 -16.92
CA GLU A 385 4.42 -2.17 -17.99
C GLU A 385 3.76 -0.88 -18.50
N GLY A 386 2.47 -0.94 -18.84
CA GLY A 386 1.74 0.23 -19.34
C GLY A 386 1.72 1.40 -18.36
N VAL A 387 1.66 1.13 -17.05
CA VAL A 387 1.75 2.16 -16.00
C VAL A 387 3.19 2.69 -15.87
N ALA A 388 4.19 1.81 -15.83
CA ALA A 388 5.60 2.19 -15.76
C ALA A 388 6.03 3.06 -16.96
N GLU A 389 5.58 2.73 -18.17
CA GLU A 389 5.81 3.55 -19.37
C GLU A 389 5.18 4.95 -19.24
N LYS A 390 3.97 5.05 -18.67
CA LYS A 390 3.33 6.35 -18.42
C LYS A 390 4.13 7.17 -17.41
N LEU A 391 4.57 6.56 -16.31
CA LEU A 391 5.42 7.20 -15.29
C LEU A 391 6.72 7.74 -15.91
N VAL A 392 7.41 6.93 -16.71
CA VAL A 392 8.62 7.35 -17.43
C VAL A 392 8.35 8.48 -18.43
N LYS A 393 7.19 8.50 -19.09
CA LYS A 393 6.80 9.61 -20.00
C LYS A 393 6.51 10.90 -19.25
N LEU A 394 5.87 10.83 -18.09
CA LEU A 394 5.53 12.00 -17.26
C LEU A 394 6.77 12.58 -16.58
N GLU A 395 7.66 11.74 -16.08
CA GLU A 395 8.90 12.14 -15.41
C GLU A 395 10.13 11.43 -16.00
N PRO A 396 10.63 11.87 -17.18
CA PRO A 396 11.71 11.17 -17.88
C PRO A 396 13.06 11.11 -17.16
N LYS A 397 13.25 11.98 -16.16
CA LYS A 397 14.46 12.08 -15.35
C LYS A 397 14.36 11.34 -14.01
N ASN A 398 13.21 10.74 -13.70
CA ASN A 398 13.04 9.97 -12.48
C ASN A 398 13.65 8.57 -12.66
N LYS A 399 14.77 8.32 -11.98
CA LYS A 399 15.51 7.05 -12.03
C LYS A 399 14.66 5.87 -11.54
N ASN A 400 13.80 6.06 -10.55
CA ASN A 400 12.99 5.00 -9.96
C ASN A 400 12.02 4.43 -11.01
N TYR A 401 11.39 5.29 -11.80
CA TYR A 401 10.45 4.87 -12.84
C TYR A 401 11.13 4.11 -13.99
N ARG A 402 12.40 4.42 -14.28
CA ARG A 402 13.22 3.62 -15.20
C ARG A 402 13.51 2.25 -14.62
N THR A 403 13.83 2.17 -13.33
CA THR A 403 14.01 0.89 -12.62
C THR A 403 12.73 0.06 -12.60
N TYR A 404 11.56 0.66 -12.35
CA TYR A 404 10.26 -0.04 -12.39
C TYR A 404 10.01 -0.68 -13.74
N LEU A 405 10.23 0.07 -14.82
CA LEU A 405 10.09 -0.45 -16.18
C LEU A 405 11.11 -1.58 -16.46
N ALA A 406 12.32 -1.47 -15.93
CA ALA A 406 13.36 -2.49 -16.04
C ALA A 406 12.99 -3.79 -15.30
N ASP A 407 12.50 -3.67 -14.06
CA ASP A 407 12.04 -4.80 -13.23
C ASP A 407 10.92 -5.56 -13.98
N ILE A 408 9.96 -4.86 -14.60
CA ILE A 408 8.91 -5.51 -15.41
C ILE A 408 9.46 -6.20 -16.65
N TYR A 409 10.38 -5.57 -17.38
CA TYR A 409 11.00 -6.23 -18.53
C TYR A 409 11.77 -7.48 -18.12
N LEU A 410 12.41 -7.48 -16.95
CA LEU A 410 13.11 -8.64 -16.42
C LEU A 410 12.15 -9.78 -16.09
N GLU A 411 11.02 -9.52 -15.42
CA GLU A 411 10.00 -10.53 -15.15
C GLU A 411 9.35 -11.10 -16.43
N LYS A 412 9.25 -10.27 -17.48
CA LYS A 412 8.76 -10.71 -18.80
C LYS A 412 9.81 -11.49 -19.62
N GLY A 413 11.05 -11.61 -19.13
CA GLY A 413 12.17 -12.24 -19.85
C GLY A 413 12.74 -11.39 -20.99
N GLU A 414 12.40 -10.09 -21.04
CA GLU A 414 12.87 -9.14 -22.06
C GLU A 414 14.21 -8.53 -21.64
N GLU A 415 15.24 -9.37 -21.48
CA GLU A 415 16.53 -9.01 -20.87
C GLU A 415 17.19 -7.76 -21.48
N PHE A 416 17.13 -7.60 -22.81
CA PHE A 416 17.76 -6.47 -23.47
C PHE A 416 17.09 -5.14 -23.14
N LYS A 417 15.75 -5.12 -23.05
CA LYS A 417 15.01 -3.91 -22.65
C LYS A 417 15.21 -3.61 -21.17
N ALA A 418 15.26 -4.65 -20.33
CA ALA A 418 15.59 -4.51 -18.91
C ALA A 418 16.97 -3.84 -18.74
N TYR A 419 17.99 -4.37 -19.42
CA TYR A 419 19.34 -3.81 -19.41
C TYR A 419 19.37 -2.33 -19.85
N GLN A 420 18.68 -1.98 -20.95
CA GLN A 420 18.62 -0.59 -21.40
C GLN A 420 18.00 0.34 -20.35
N SER A 421 16.91 -0.10 -19.72
CA SER A 421 16.21 0.69 -18.70
C SER A 421 17.03 0.84 -17.42
N TYR A 422 17.67 -0.22 -16.92
CA TYR A 422 18.61 -0.12 -15.78
C TYR A 422 19.82 0.76 -16.11
N SER A 423 20.43 0.59 -17.28
CA SER A 423 21.56 1.42 -17.71
C SER A 423 21.17 2.88 -17.79
N LYS A 424 19.95 3.19 -18.26
CA LYS A 424 19.44 4.56 -18.27
C LYS A 424 19.19 5.11 -16.87
N SER A 425 18.77 4.26 -15.92
CA SER A 425 18.63 4.62 -14.51
C SER A 425 20.00 5.02 -13.90
N VAL A 426 21.05 4.25 -14.21
CA VAL A 426 22.44 4.56 -13.85
C VAL A 426 22.92 5.89 -14.46
N GLU A 427 22.67 6.14 -15.75
CA GLU A 427 23.02 7.43 -16.38
C GLU A 427 22.33 8.64 -15.73
N LEU A 428 21.12 8.47 -15.20
CA LEU A 428 20.36 9.54 -14.56
C LEU A 428 20.87 9.86 -13.14
N ALA A 429 21.47 8.88 -12.46
CA ALA A 429 21.95 9.03 -11.09
C ALA A 429 23.25 8.23 -10.86
N PRO A 430 24.37 8.65 -11.47
CA PRO A 430 25.62 7.89 -11.45
C PRO A 430 26.30 7.81 -10.08
N GLU A 431 25.88 8.63 -9.11
CA GLU A 431 26.41 8.65 -7.73
C GLU A 431 25.54 7.86 -6.75
N ASP A 432 24.39 7.36 -7.19
CA ASP A 432 23.48 6.60 -6.33
C ASP A 432 23.79 5.11 -6.39
N THR A 433 24.19 4.51 -5.28
CA THR A 433 24.47 3.07 -5.18
C THR A 433 23.26 2.22 -5.50
N TRP A 434 22.04 2.70 -5.24
CA TRP A 434 20.81 1.93 -5.44
C TRP A 434 20.58 1.54 -6.90
N VAL A 435 20.91 2.41 -7.86
CA VAL A 435 20.74 2.10 -9.28
C VAL A 435 21.75 1.05 -9.77
N TYR A 436 22.96 1.03 -9.21
CA TYR A 436 23.93 -0.04 -9.47
C TYR A 436 23.52 -1.35 -8.81
N ILE A 437 22.96 -1.32 -7.59
CA ILE A 437 22.43 -2.52 -6.91
C ILE A 437 21.37 -3.19 -7.79
N LYS A 438 20.46 -2.39 -8.36
CA LYS A 438 19.43 -2.90 -9.27
C LYS A 438 20.01 -3.52 -10.55
N LEU A 439 21.04 -2.90 -11.14
CA LEU A 439 21.73 -3.46 -12.29
C LEU A 439 22.53 -4.74 -11.95
N ALA A 440 23.13 -4.82 -10.77
CA ALA A 440 23.84 -6.00 -10.28
C ALA A 440 22.86 -7.18 -10.07
N GLN A 441 21.71 -6.92 -9.43
CA GLN A 441 20.62 -7.89 -9.28
C GLN A 441 20.09 -8.39 -10.62
N PHE A 442 19.98 -7.49 -11.62
CA PHE A 442 19.65 -7.88 -12.98
C PHE A 442 20.69 -8.88 -13.54
N TYR A 443 21.98 -8.56 -13.47
CA TYR A 443 23.03 -9.44 -13.98
C TYR A 443 23.08 -10.79 -13.27
N ASP A 444 22.84 -10.82 -11.96
CA ASP A 444 22.69 -12.02 -11.16
C ASP A 444 21.50 -12.87 -11.65
N LYS A 445 20.32 -12.26 -11.85
CA LYS A 445 19.11 -12.96 -12.32
C LYS A 445 19.25 -13.52 -13.76
N VAL A 446 20.01 -12.87 -14.64
CA VAL A 446 20.30 -13.39 -15.99
C VAL A 446 21.53 -14.32 -16.06
N GLY A 447 22.09 -14.72 -14.91
CA GLY A 447 23.19 -15.69 -14.83
C GLY A 447 24.56 -15.14 -15.27
N LYS A 448 24.73 -13.81 -15.29
CA LYS A 448 26.00 -13.14 -15.63
C LYS A 448 26.74 -12.70 -14.37
N SER A 449 27.06 -13.68 -13.50
CA SER A 449 27.64 -13.44 -12.17
C SER A 449 28.90 -12.57 -12.19
N ASN A 450 29.79 -12.72 -13.17
CA ASN A 450 31.00 -11.89 -13.26
C ASN A 450 30.68 -10.39 -13.39
N LYS A 451 29.62 -10.02 -14.13
CA LYS A 451 29.22 -8.62 -14.27
C LYS A 451 28.52 -8.09 -13.01
N ALA A 452 27.79 -8.96 -12.32
CA ALA A 452 27.19 -8.61 -11.04
C ALA A 452 28.28 -8.37 -9.99
N GLU A 453 29.33 -9.20 -9.98
CA GLU A 453 30.52 -9.05 -9.13
C GLU A 453 31.20 -7.70 -9.34
N GLU A 454 31.56 -7.37 -10.59
CA GLU A 454 32.16 -6.07 -10.94
C GLU A 454 31.33 -4.88 -10.42
N LEU A 455 30.00 -4.98 -10.47
CA LEU A 455 29.10 -3.95 -9.97
C LEU A 455 29.03 -3.91 -8.44
N TYR A 456 28.99 -5.06 -7.76
CA TYR A 456 29.01 -5.10 -6.29
C TYR A 456 30.33 -4.57 -5.73
N GLU A 457 31.47 -4.89 -6.35
CA GLU A 457 32.76 -4.30 -6.02
C GLU A 457 32.75 -2.78 -6.24
N TYR A 458 32.19 -2.32 -7.37
CA TYR A 458 32.04 -0.90 -7.66
C TYR A 458 31.13 -0.17 -6.66
N ILE A 459 30.04 -0.79 -6.22
CA ILE A 459 29.12 -0.24 -5.21
C ILE A 459 29.86 0.02 -3.89
N VAL A 460 30.68 -0.94 -3.43
CA VAL A 460 31.51 -0.77 -2.23
C VAL A 460 32.58 0.31 -2.42
N CYS A 461 33.16 0.42 -3.61
CA CYS A 461 34.09 1.50 -3.93
C CYS A 461 33.42 2.89 -3.94
N LEU A 462 32.16 2.97 -4.35
CA LEU A 462 31.38 4.22 -4.40
C LEU A 462 30.94 4.66 -3.00
N ASP A 463 30.53 3.69 -2.16
CA ASP A 463 30.13 3.91 -0.77
C ASP A 463 30.48 2.68 0.09
N ASP A 464 31.52 2.83 0.91
CA ASP A 464 32.02 1.85 1.88
C ASP A 464 31.17 1.79 3.16
N SER A 465 29.85 1.74 2.99
CA SER A 465 28.90 1.52 4.07
C SER A 465 28.83 0.03 4.43
N LEU A 466 28.59 -0.27 5.71
CA LEU A 466 28.48 -1.65 6.20
C LEU A 466 27.41 -2.45 5.44
N GLU A 467 26.34 -1.78 4.98
CA GLU A 467 25.26 -2.41 4.24
C GLU A 467 25.70 -2.81 2.81
N ASN A 468 26.49 -1.98 2.12
CA ASN A 468 27.00 -2.31 0.79
C ASN A 468 28.05 -3.42 0.85
N GLN A 469 28.96 -3.35 1.82
CA GLN A 469 29.94 -4.41 2.04
C GLN A 469 29.24 -5.75 2.40
N ARG A 470 28.16 -5.71 3.18
CA ARG A 470 27.31 -6.89 3.45
C ARG A 470 26.69 -7.46 2.18
N ARG A 471 26.21 -6.61 1.26
CA ARG A 471 25.65 -7.06 -0.04
C ARG A 471 26.68 -7.79 -0.89
N LEU A 472 27.93 -7.31 -0.91
CA LEU A 472 29.02 -7.97 -1.62
C LEU A 472 29.33 -9.35 -0.99
N ALA A 473 29.42 -9.42 0.34
CA ALA A 473 29.63 -10.68 1.06
C ALA A 473 28.49 -11.70 0.81
N ASP A 474 27.23 -11.25 0.93
CA ASP A 474 26.04 -12.06 0.65
C ASP A 474 26.02 -12.55 -0.81
N PHE A 475 26.46 -11.70 -1.75
CA PHE A 475 26.60 -12.08 -3.15
C PHE A 475 27.69 -13.15 -3.34
N TYR A 476 28.88 -12.96 -2.78
CA TYR A 476 29.97 -13.96 -2.83
C TYR A 476 29.54 -15.31 -2.28
N PHE A 477 28.84 -15.29 -1.14
CA PHE A 477 28.31 -16.51 -0.55
C PHE A 477 27.32 -17.22 -1.49
N LYS A 478 26.40 -16.47 -2.09
CA LYS A 478 25.40 -17.01 -3.03
C LYS A 478 26.04 -17.67 -4.26
N ILE A 479 27.10 -17.08 -4.81
CA ILE A 479 27.78 -17.62 -6.00
C ILE A 479 28.82 -18.71 -5.68
N GLY A 480 28.90 -19.14 -4.41
CA GLY A 480 29.79 -20.22 -3.96
C GLY A 480 31.26 -19.80 -3.76
N LYS A 481 31.56 -18.50 -3.78
CA LYS A 481 32.90 -17.97 -3.47
C LYS A 481 33.03 -17.76 -1.95
N TYR A 482 32.96 -18.85 -1.20
CA TYR A 482 32.82 -18.83 0.26
C TYR A 482 34.03 -18.21 0.97
N GLU A 483 35.24 -18.38 0.43
CA GLU A 483 36.45 -17.77 1.00
C GLU A 483 36.41 -16.24 0.94
N LEU A 484 36.02 -15.67 -0.20
CA LEU A 484 35.86 -14.21 -0.35
C LEU A 484 34.69 -13.70 0.51
N ALA A 485 33.59 -14.44 0.58
CA ALA A 485 32.49 -14.10 1.47
C ALA A 485 32.94 -14.05 2.93
N LEU A 486 33.74 -15.03 3.36
CA LEU A 486 34.30 -15.09 4.70
C LEU A 486 35.20 -13.89 5.00
N GLU A 487 36.08 -13.51 4.06
CA GLU A 487 36.94 -12.33 4.19
C GLU A 487 36.12 -11.04 4.41
N GLU A 488 35.08 -10.84 3.59
CA GLU A 488 34.21 -9.67 3.71
C GLU A 488 33.37 -9.68 5.00
N TYR A 489 32.82 -10.83 5.39
CA TYR A 489 32.09 -10.95 6.67
C TYR A 489 33.00 -10.70 7.89
N GLN A 490 34.26 -11.14 7.85
CA GLN A 490 35.23 -10.86 8.92
C GLN A 490 35.61 -9.38 8.97
N ALA A 491 35.80 -8.75 7.81
CA ALA A 491 36.05 -7.31 7.74
C ALA A 491 34.89 -6.50 8.32
N LEU A 492 33.64 -6.88 8.01
CA LEU A 492 32.43 -6.31 8.60
C LEU A 492 32.39 -6.51 10.12
N GLN A 493 32.68 -7.73 10.60
CA GLN A 493 32.66 -8.05 12.01
C GLN A 493 33.64 -7.19 12.83
N ASN A 494 34.81 -6.88 12.27
CA ASN A 494 35.80 -6.00 12.91
C ASN A 494 35.32 -4.55 13.03
N ARG A 495 34.48 -4.07 12.08
CA ARG A 495 33.90 -2.72 12.10
C ARG A 495 32.65 -2.62 12.98
N SER A 496 31.90 -3.72 13.14
CA SER A 496 30.72 -3.79 14.00
C SER A 496 30.82 -4.96 14.98
N ALA A 497 31.71 -4.82 15.96
CA ALA A 497 31.90 -5.82 17.01
C ALA A 497 30.59 -6.07 17.78
N GLY A 498 30.23 -7.35 17.94
CA GLY A 498 29.02 -7.76 18.67
C GLY A 498 27.76 -7.96 17.82
N ASN A 499 27.80 -7.73 16.50
CA ASN A 499 26.67 -8.09 15.63
C ASN A 499 26.55 -9.62 15.50
N LEU A 500 25.51 -10.18 16.13
CA LEU A 500 25.28 -11.62 16.17
C LEU A 500 25.07 -12.20 14.76
N ASN A 501 24.30 -11.55 13.89
CA ASN A 501 24.03 -12.02 12.53
C ASN A 501 25.31 -12.18 11.70
N LEU A 502 26.30 -11.30 11.89
CA LEU A 502 27.60 -11.44 11.21
C LEU A 502 28.38 -12.66 11.72
N ARG A 503 28.28 -13.01 13.01
CA ARG A 503 28.88 -14.24 13.54
C ARG A 503 28.25 -15.49 12.94
N PHE A 504 26.93 -15.49 12.78
CA PHE A 504 26.22 -16.56 12.06
C PHE A 504 26.77 -16.71 10.63
N LYS A 505 26.94 -15.60 9.90
CA LYS A 505 27.46 -15.63 8.53
C LYS A 505 28.92 -16.09 8.43
N VAL A 506 29.78 -15.67 9.37
CA VAL A 506 31.16 -16.17 9.45
C VAL A 506 31.19 -17.67 9.74
N ALA A 507 30.40 -18.15 10.70
CA ALA A 507 30.31 -19.57 11.04
C ALA A 507 29.77 -20.40 9.87
N GLU A 508 28.67 -19.95 9.25
CA GLU A 508 28.07 -20.56 8.05
C GLU A 508 29.08 -20.61 6.88
N SER A 509 29.88 -19.57 6.69
CA SER A 509 30.92 -19.53 5.66
C SER A 509 32.03 -20.56 5.91
N TYR A 510 32.46 -20.74 7.16
CA TYR A 510 33.41 -21.81 7.49
C TYR A 510 32.84 -23.21 7.21
N LEU A 511 31.56 -23.45 7.54
CA LEU A 511 30.90 -24.72 7.21
C LEU A 511 30.80 -24.95 5.70
N ALA A 512 30.45 -23.91 4.93
CA ALA A 512 30.35 -24.00 3.47
C ALA A 512 31.70 -24.28 2.78
N ILE A 513 32.80 -23.78 3.35
CA ILE A 513 34.17 -24.11 2.93
C ILE A 513 34.55 -25.56 3.28
N GLY A 514 33.89 -26.16 4.27
CA GLY A 514 34.19 -27.49 4.81
C GLY A 514 35.06 -27.48 6.08
N ASP A 515 35.38 -26.29 6.63
CA ASP A 515 36.07 -26.14 7.92
C ASP A 515 35.04 -26.24 9.07
N ASN A 516 34.53 -27.46 9.25
CA ASN A 516 33.51 -27.78 10.26
C ASN A 516 33.97 -27.44 11.69
N GLU A 517 35.26 -27.58 11.98
CA GLU A 517 35.80 -27.31 13.32
C GLU A 517 35.62 -25.85 13.71
N LYS A 518 36.04 -24.91 12.85
CA LYS A 518 35.89 -23.48 13.12
C LYS A 518 34.43 -23.04 13.09
N GLY A 519 33.66 -23.49 12.11
CA GLY A 519 32.24 -23.13 11.99
C GLY A 519 31.45 -23.54 13.23
N LEU A 520 31.60 -24.79 13.67
CA LEU A 520 30.94 -25.30 14.87
C LEU A 520 31.46 -24.61 16.13
N SER A 521 32.77 -24.36 16.26
CA SER A 521 33.33 -23.65 17.43
C SER A 521 32.71 -22.25 17.62
N ILE A 522 32.47 -21.51 16.54
CA ILE A 522 31.82 -20.20 16.61
C ILE A 522 30.36 -20.36 17.05
N PHE A 523 29.64 -21.34 16.51
CA PHE A 523 28.26 -21.62 16.92
C PHE A 523 28.15 -22.06 18.38
N THR A 524 29.04 -22.92 18.87
CA THR A 524 29.11 -23.30 20.29
C THR A 524 29.28 -22.07 21.16
N LYS A 525 30.20 -21.16 20.80
CA LYS A 525 30.39 -19.91 21.53
C LYS A 525 29.16 -18.99 21.49
N ILE A 526 28.41 -18.97 20.38
CA ILE A 526 27.14 -18.22 20.30
C ILE A 526 26.13 -18.79 21.29
N LEU A 527 25.98 -20.12 21.34
CA LEU A 527 25.05 -20.81 22.24
C LEU A 527 25.43 -20.65 23.71
N GLU A 528 26.73 -20.68 24.05
CA GLU A 528 27.23 -20.41 25.40
C GLU A 528 26.90 -18.99 25.89
N GLU A 529 27.01 -18.00 24.98
CA GLU A 529 26.72 -16.60 25.30
C GLU A 529 25.22 -16.28 25.26
N ASN A 530 24.44 -17.04 24.48
CA ASN A 530 23.02 -16.80 24.23
C ASN A 530 22.24 -18.11 24.31
N ASN A 531 22.02 -18.60 25.53
CA ASN A 531 21.36 -19.88 25.76
C ASN A 531 19.83 -19.76 25.65
N PHE A 532 19.31 -19.64 24.44
CA PHE A 532 17.88 -19.58 24.12
C PHE A 532 17.51 -20.64 23.09
N GLY A 533 16.34 -21.28 23.25
CA GLY A 533 15.83 -22.33 22.36
C GLY A 533 15.86 -21.96 20.88
N GLU A 534 15.41 -20.75 20.54
CA GLU A 534 15.43 -20.21 19.18
C GLU A 534 16.81 -20.33 18.49
N PHE A 535 17.92 -20.12 19.21
CA PHE A 535 19.24 -20.22 18.61
C PHE A 535 19.66 -21.65 18.29
N TYR A 536 19.24 -22.64 19.09
CA TYR A 536 19.47 -24.06 18.75
C TYR A 536 18.68 -24.43 17.48
N LEU A 537 17.45 -23.93 17.34
CA LEU A 537 16.64 -24.12 16.13
C LEU A 537 17.32 -23.50 14.89
N GLN A 538 17.72 -22.23 14.97
CA GLN A 538 18.36 -21.51 13.87
C GLN A 538 19.71 -22.12 13.49
N ILE A 539 20.58 -22.39 14.47
CA ILE A 539 21.91 -22.94 14.23
C ILE A 539 21.80 -24.38 13.71
N GLY A 540 20.96 -25.22 14.32
CA GLY A 540 20.74 -26.59 13.85
C GLY A 540 20.30 -26.62 12.40
N GLU A 541 19.45 -25.69 11.97
CA GLU A 541 18.98 -25.61 10.58
C GLU A 541 20.08 -25.21 9.61
N ILE A 542 20.99 -24.31 10.02
CA ILE A 542 22.15 -23.93 9.21
C ILE A 542 23.12 -25.11 9.12
N VAL A 543 23.47 -25.71 10.26
CA VAL A 543 24.44 -26.80 10.35
C VAL A 543 23.94 -28.03 9.58
N LYS A 544 22.63 -28.33 9.61
CA LYS A 544 22.00 -29.44 8.86
C LYS A 544 22.37 -29.44 7.37
N LYS A 545 22.54 -28.25 6.76
CA LYS A 545 22.91 -28.13 5.33
C LYS A 545 24.31 -28.63 5.01
N TYR A 546 25.21 -28.66 5.99
CA TYR A 546 26.64 -28.96 5.79
C TYR A 546 27.09 -30.21 6.56
N ASN A 547 26.49 -30.48 7.72
CA ASN A 547 26.85 -31.59 8.60
C ASN A 547 25.62 -32.03 9.44
N LEU A 548 24.98 -33.13 9.02
CA LEU A 548 23.79 -33.68 9.68
C LEU A 548 24.08 -34.16 11.10
N ASP A 549 25.19 -34.87 11.33
CA ASP A 549 25.57 -35.39 12.65
C ASP A 549 25.68 -34.25 13.67
N ALA A 550 26.36 -33.16 13.30
CA ALA A 550 26.50 -32.00 14.18
C ALA A 550 25.16 -31.28 14.43
N ALA A 551 24.25 -31.25 13.46
CA ALA A 551 22.92 -30.67 13.65
C ALA A 551 22.09 -31.50 14.64
N ILE A 552 22.16 -32.83 14.53
CA ILE A 552 21.54 -33.76 15.48
C ILE A 552 22.08 -33.53 16.89
N ASP A 553 23.40 -33.42 17.05
CA ASP A 553 24.03 -33.17 18.35
C ASP A 553 23.57 -31.84 18.98
N ILE A 554 23.42 -30.79 18.17
CA ILE A 554 22.92 -29.48 18.61
C ILE A 554 21.48 -29.59 19.11
N TYR A 555 20.59 -30.24 18.36
CA TYR A 555 19.21 -30.45 18.77
C TYR A 555 19.09 -31.30 20.04
N HIS A 556 19.90 -32.35 20.16
CA HIS A 556 19.94 -33.17 21.38
C HIS A 556 20.42 -32.36 22.59
N SER A 557 21.46 -31.56 22.41
CA SER A 557 21.98 -30.70 23.49
C SER A 557 20.95 -29.68 23.97
N ALA A 558 20.02 -29.25 23.12
CA ALA A 558 18.92 -28.37 23.49
C ALA A 558 17.86 -29.11 24.33
N LEU A 559 17.48 -30.33 23.91
CA LEU A 559 16.47 -31.15 24.60
C LEU A 559 16.91 -31.61 25.99
N GLN A 560 18.22 -31.74 26.24
CA GLN A 560 18.76 -32.11 27.56
C GLN A 560 18.83 -30.96 28.57
N GLN A 561 18.55 -29.71 28.15
CA GLN A 561 18.63 -28.55 29.03
C GLN A 561 17.26 -28.21 29.64
N GLU A 562 17.12 -28.45 30.94
CA GLU A 562 15.90 -28.16 31.68
C GLU A 562 15.49 -26.68 31.59
N GLY A 563 14.26 -26.43 31.13
CA GLY A 563 13.65 -25.09 31.08
C GLY A 563 14.17 -24.18 29.96
N LEU A 564 15.00 -24.69 29.03
CA LEU A 564 15.51 -23.92 27.89
C LEU A 564 14.45 -23.71 26.80
N LEU A 565 13.65 -24.75 26.54
CA LEU A 565 12.72 -24.81 25.40
C LEU A 565 11.28 -24.65 25.88
N THR A 566 10.49 -23.92 25.10
CA THR A 566 9.02 -23.95 25.19
C THR A 566 8.47 -25.26 24.61
N GLU A 567 7.22 -25.62 24.96
CA GLU A 567 6.56 -26.82 24.40
C GLU A 567 6.49 -26.78 22.86
N GLU A 568 6.30 -25.59 22.27
CA GLU A 568 6.30 -25.38 20.83
C GLU A 568 7.68 -25.64 20.22
N GLU A 569 8.75 -25.15 20.84
CA GLU A 569 10.13 -25.36 20.37
C GLU A 569 10.54 -26.83 20.52
N VAL A 570 10.14 -27.52 21.60
CA VAL A 570 10.37 -28.96 21.77
C VAL A 570 9.72 -29.73 20.61
N GLY A 571 8.44 -29.44 20.32
CA GLY A 571 7.72 -30.05 19.21
C GLY A 571 8.39 -29.78 17.85
N GLU A 572 8.88 -28.56 17.63
CA GLU A 572 9.60 -28.19 16.42
C GLU A 572 10.94 -28.92 16.28
N ILE A 573 11.72 -29.06 17.36
CA ILE A 573 12.95 -29.85 17.35
C ILE A 573 12.65 -31.32 17.05
N HIS A 574 11.61 -31.91 17.66
CA HIS A 574 11.21 -33.29 17.34
C HIS A 574 10.81 -33.45 15.87
N ARG A 575 10.09 -32.48 15.29
CA ARG A 575 9.78 -32.47 13.84
C ARG A 575 11.03 -32.45 12.98
N ARG A 576 11.99 -31.57 13.28
CA ARG A 576 13.25 -31.46 12.54
C ARG A 576 14.10 -32.71 12.65
N LEU A 577 14.23 -33.28 13.85
CA LEU A 577 14.91 -34.55 14.06
C LEU A 577 14.20 -35.69 13.32
N GLY A 578 12.87 -35.78 13.41
CA GLY A 578 12.08 -36.77 12.69
C GLY A 578 12.29 -36.71 11.18
N TYR A 579 12.34 -35.50 10.60
CA TYR A 579 12.66 -35.31 9.19
C TYR A 579 14.09 -35.76 8.85
N ILE A 580 15.09 -35.39 9.65
CA ILE A 580 16.50 -35.79 9.45
C ILE A 580 16.63 -37.33 9.47
N TYR A 581 15.98 -38.01 10.44
CA TYR A 581 16.00 -39.47 10.53
C TYR A 581 15.19 -40.17 9.43
N PHE A 582 14.24 -39.47 8.80
CA PHE A 582 13.44 -40.01 7.69
C PHE A 582 14.19 -39.98 6.36
N GLU A 583 14.87 -38.87 6.02
CA GLU A 583 15.47 -38.67 4.70
C GLU A 583 16.73 -39.49 4.44
N GLU A 584 17.54 -39.78 5.46
CA GLU A 584 18.76 -40.59 5.29
C GLU A 584 18.56 -42.02 5.80
N GLU A 585 19.32 -43.01 5.29
CA GLU A 585 19.21 -44.45 5.64
C GLU A 585 19.27 -44.69 7.16
N GLY A 586 18.12 -44.53 7.81
CA GLY A 586 17.96 -44.20 9.21
C GLY A 586 18.42 -45.28 10.19
N GLN A 587 18.80 -46.47 9.73
CA GLN A 587 19.17 -47.54 10.65
C GLN A 587 20.41 -47.22 11.49
N LYS A 588 21.39 -46.49 10.95
CA LYS A 588 22.60 -46.10 11.69
C LYS A 588 22.32 -45.00 12.71
N GLU A 589 21.46 -44.05 12.35
CA GLU A 589 21.16 -42.86 13.14
C GLU A 589 20.05 -43.12 14.19
N LEU A 590 19.11 -44.03 13.91
CA LEU A 590 18.11 -44.51 14.89
C LEU A 590 18.75 -45.20 16.11
N ASN A 591 19.88 -45.89 15.92
CA ASN A 591 20.61 -46.46 17.05
C ASN A 591 21.18 -45.38 17.99
N LYS A 592 21.48 -44.19 17.49
CA LYS A 592 21.91 -43.05 18.32
C LYS A 592 20.73 -42.41 19.04
N LEU A 593 19.55 -42.35 18.40
CA LEU A 593 18.32 -41.84 19.01
C LEU A 593 17.99 -42.56 20.34
N ASP A 594 18.09 -43.89 20.35
CA ASP A 594 17.82 -44.70 21.54
C ASP A 594 18.84 -44.50 22.69
N GLN A 595 20.03 -43.96 22.37
CA GLN A 595 21.12 -43.75 23.34
C GLN A 595 21.15 -42.32 23.91
N LEU A 596 20.75 -41.32 23.13
CA LEU A 596 21.00 -39.91 23.43
C LEU A 596 19.79 -39.15 23.98
N LEU A 597 18.58 -39.65 23.74
CA LEU A 597 17.33 -38.97 24.12
C LEU A 597 16.62 -39.64 25.27
N GLU A 598 15.83 -38.86 26.01
CA GLU A 598 14.88 -39.38 26.99
C GLU A 598 13.74 -40.14 26.30
N ILE A 599 13.13 -41.07 27.03
CA ILE A 599 12.11 -42.00 26.51
C ILE A 599 10.95 -41.25 25.84
N ASP A 600 10.49 -40.15 26.43
CA ASP A 600 9.37 -39.36 25.87
C ASP A 600 9.74 -38.70 24.53
N SER A 601 10.96 -38.17 24.40
CA SER A 601 11.46 -37.62 23.14
C SER A 601 11.63 -38.69 22.07
N GLN A 602 12.08 -39.89 22.45
CA GLN A 602 12.16 -41.04 21.54
C GLN A 602 10.76 -41.42 21.03
N ALA A 603 9.77 -41.50 21.93
CA ALA A 603 8.40 -41.82 21.58
C ALA A 603 7.85 -40.85 20.54
N LYS A 604 8.05 -39.55 20.73
CA LYS A 604 7.56 -38.52 19.79
C LYS A 604 8.23 -38.60 18.42
N ILE A 605 9.53 -38.84 18.36
CA ILE A 605 10.24 -38.98 17.08
C ILE A 605 9.80 -40.25 16.35
N TYR A 606 9.66 -41.39 17.03
CA TYR A 606 9.13 -42.61 16.42
C TYR A 606 7.70 -42.42 15.91
N GLN A 607 6.85 -41.70 16.65
CA GLN A 607 5.52 -41.35 16.19
C GLN A 607 5.56 -40.53 14.88
N LEU A 608 6.42 -39.50 14.80
CA LEU A 608 6.58 -38.70 13.59
C LEU A 608 7.10 -39.53 12.41
N LEU A 609 8.10 -40.39 12.63
CA LEU A 609 8.60 -41.32 11.62
C LEU A 609 7.50 -42.28 11.12
N GLY A 610 6.65 -42.75 12.03
CA GLY A 610 5.47 -43.54 11.69
C GLY A 610 4.53 -42.78 10.78
N LYS A 611 4.21 -41.52 11.10
CA LYS A 611 3.36 -40.66 10.26
C LYS A 611 3.98 -40.39 8.89
N TYR A 612 5.27 -40.06 8.81
CA TYR A 612 5.97 -39.89 7.53
C TYR A 612 5.89 -41.14 6.65
N LYS A 613 6.10 -42.33 7.23
CA LYS A 613 6.00 -43.60 6.49
C LYS A 613 4.56 -43.92 6.11
N PHE A 614 3.59 -43.56 6.95
CA PHE A 614 2.17 -43.68 6.65
C PHE A 614 1.80 -42.86 5.42
N SER A 615 2.14 -41.57 5.35
CA SER A 615 1.89 -40.71 4.20
C SER A 615 2.64 -41.16 2.94
N ALA A 616 3.85 -41.73 3.10
CA ALA A 616 4.58 -42.36 2.00
C ALA A 616 3.92 -43.64 1.46
N GLY A 617 2.93 -44.19 2.18
CA GLY A 617 2.23 -45.44 1.86
C GLY A 617 3.00 -46.71 2.23
N ASP A 618 4.07 -46.61 3.04
CA ASP A 618 4.83 -47.75 3.59
C ASP A 618 4.30 -48.11 4.98
N LEU A 619 3.14 -48.78 5.00
CA LEU A 619 2.43 -49.08 6.24
C LEU A 619 3.15 -50.10 7.14
N ASP A 620 3.97 -50.97 6.57
CA ASP A 620 4.77 -51.93 7.36
C ASP A 620 5.76 -51.20 8.27
N GLN A 621 6.48 -50.22 7.71
CA GLN A 621 7.39 -49.38 8.49
C GLN A 621 6.61 -48.44 9.42
N ALA A 622 5.49 -47.87 8.96
CA ALA A 622 4.65 -47.01 9.80
C ALA A 622 4.18 -47.72 11.07
N ILE A 623 3.60 -48.92 10.93
CA ILE A 623 3.16 -49.76 12.05
C ILE A 623 4.33 -50.11 12.97
N SER A 624 5.50 -50.41 12.42
CA SER A 624 6.70 -50.71 13.20
C SER A 624 7.13 -49.52 14.07
N TYR A 625 7.11 -48.31 13.50
CA TYR A 625 7.47 -47.10 14.24
C TYR A 625 6.41 -46.69 15.26
N PHE A 626 5.11 -46.79 14.95
CA PHE A 626 4.07 -46.53 15.95
C PHE A 626 4.14 -47.50 17.13
N LYS A 627 4.48 -48.77 16.90
CA LYS A 627 4.76 -49.73 17.98
C LYS A 627 5.97 -49.35 18.83
N LEU A 628 7.05 -48.90 18.18
CA LEU A 628 8.23 -48.42 18.89
C LEU A 628 7.89 -47.21 19.74
N ALA A 629 7.11 -46.27 19.20
CA ALA A 629 6.62 -45.10 19.93
C ALA A 629 5.80 -45.51 21.17
N LEU A 630 4.83 -46.42 20.99
CA LEU A 630 3.98 -46.92 22.07
C LEU A 630 4.76 -47.68 23.16
N ASN A 631 5.79 -48.45 22.76
CA ASN A 631 6.68 -49.16 23.70
C ASN A 631 7.53 -48.21 24.54
N ARG A 632 7.85 -47.01 24.02
CA ARG A 632 8.55 -45.97 24.79
C ARG A 632 7.57 -45.24 25.70
N GLN A 633 6.45 -44.79 25.15
CA GLN A 633 5.42 -44.08 25.89
C GLN A 633 4.05 -44.50 25.38
N ASP A 634 3.25 -45.06 26.29
CA ASP A 634 1.85 -45.37 26.02
C ASP A 634 1.07 -44.07 25.82
N ASN A 635 0.51 -43.88 24.62
CA ASN A 635 -0.25 -42.68 24.30
C ASN A 635 -1.42 -42.98 23.35
N LEU A 636 -2.49 -42.20 23.51
CA LEU A 636 -3.75 -42.40 22.79
C LEU A 636 -3.58 -42.20 21.27
N GLU A 637 -2.75 -41.25 20.87
CA GLU A 637 -2.51 -40.92 19.46
C GLU A 637 -1.86 -42.08 18.70
N ASN A 638 -0.92 -42.83 19.32
CA ASN A 638 -0.32 -43.99 18.67
C ASN A 638 -1.26 -45.19 18.61
N HIS A 639 -2.11 -45.39 19.61
CA HIS A 639 -3.20 -46.38 19.51
C HIS A 639 -4.14 -46.05 18.36
N TYR A 640 -4.52 -44.78 18.21
CA TYR A 640 -5.31 -44.29 17.09
C TYR A 640 -4.62 -44.54 15.74
N ASN A 641 -3.36 -44.11 15.59
CA ASN A 641 -2.58 -44.30 14.37
C ASN A 641 -2.44 -45.79 14.00
N LEU A 642 -2.21 -46.67 14.99
CA LEU A 642 -2.13 -48.11 14.79
C LEU A 642 -3.49 -48.71 14.40
N ALA A 643 -4.59 -48.31 15.03
CA ALA A 643 -5.93 -48.80 14.69
C ALA A 643 -6.24 -48.56 13.21
N ILE A 644 -6.00 -47.34 12.71
CA ILE A 644 -6.20 -46.98 11.32
C ILE A 644 -5.22 -47.73 10.40
N ALA A 645 -3.93 -47.78 10.74
CA ALA A 645 -2.93 -48.48 9.92
C ALA A 645 -3.26 -49.98 9.80
N TYR A 646 -3.64 -50.64 10.91
CA TYR A 646 -4.08 -52.04 10.90
C TYR A 646 -5.34 -52.27 10.09
N LEU A 647 -6.32 -51.37 10.18
CA LEU A 647 -7.52 -51.43 9.36
C LEU A 647 -7.18 -51.37 7.87
N ILE A 648 -6.30 -50.46 7.45
CA ILE A 648 -5.89 -50.32 6.05
C ILE A 648 -5.15 -51.56 5.54
N VAL A 649 -4.37 -52.25 6.37
CA VAL A 649 -3.73 -53.53 6.00
C VAL A 649 -4.62 -54.76 6.26
N ASN A 650 -5.89 -54.57 6.64
CA ASN A 650 -6.85 -55.65 6.95
C ASN A 650 -6.37 -56.61 8.06
N HIS A 651 -5.84 -56.04 9.14
CA HIS A 651 -5.64 -56.72 10.42
C HIS A 651 -6.74 -56.34 11.40
N ILE A 652 -7.98 -56.74 11.11
CA ILE A 652 -9.20 -56.33 11.82
C ILE A 652 -9.11 -56.58 13.33
N ASP A 653 -8.66 -57.76 13.76
CA ASP A 653 -8.56 -58.07 15.19
C ASP A 653 -7.57 -57.17 15.93
N LEU A 654 -6.46 -56.81 15.28
CA LEU A 654 -5.50 -55.87 15.84
C LEU A 654 -6.07 -54.45 15.86
N ALA A 655 -6.71 -54.01 14.78
CA ALA A 655 -7.36 -52.70 14.71
C ALA A 655 -8.40 -52.52 15.83
N LYS A 656 -9.21 -53.56 16.10
CA LYS A 656 -10.19 -53.56 17.20
C LYS A 656 -9.52 -53.49 18.55
N ALA A 657 -8.45 -54.26 18.77
CA ALA A 657 -7.72 -54.25 20.02
C ALA A 657 -7.16 -52.86 20.34
N GLU A 658 -6.61 -52.16 19.34
CA GLU A 658 -6.12 -50.78 19.52
C GLU A 658 -7.28 -49.79 19.76
N ALA A 659 -8.42 -49.95 19.07
CA ALA A 659 -9.62 -49.13 19.32
C ALA A 659 -10.18 -49.34 20.74
N GLU A 660 -10.12 -50.56 21.27
CA GLU A 660 -10.47 -50.85 22.66
C GLU A 660 -9.52 -50.15 23.65
N GLN A 661 -8.22 -50.05 23.33
CA GLN A 661 -7.28 -49.29 24.17
C GLN A 661 -7.68 -47.80 24.24
N ILE A 662 -8.11 -47.20 23.14
CA ILE A 662 -8.59 -45.80 23.10
C ILE A 662 -9.79 -45.60 24.04
N ILE A 663 -10.72 -46.56 24.09
CA ILE A 663 -11.83 -46.56 25.04
C ILE A 663 -11.32 -46.62 26.48
N THR A 664 -10.39 -47.53 26.78
CA THR A 664 -9.83 -47.66 28.12
C THR A 664 -9.03 -46.44 28.58
N ALA A 665 -8.44 -45.69 27.63
CA ALA A 665 -7.72 -44.46 27.87
C ALA A 665 -8.63 -43.24 28.12
N GLY A 666 -9.96 -43.39 27.94
CA GLY A 666 -10.96 -42.38 28.29
C GLY A 666 -11.71 -41.73 27.13
N GLU A 667 -11.33 -42.01 25.87
CA GLU A 667 -12.00 -41.49 24.68
C GLU A 667 -13.03 -42.48 24.12
N GLU A 668 -14.06 -42.74 24.92
CA GLU A 668 -15.08 -43.77 24.61
C GLU A 668 -15.83 -43.50 23.30
N ALA A 669 -16.11 -42.23 22.98
CA ALA A 669 -16.81 -41.87 21.75
C ALA A 669 -15.99 -42.23 20.51
N LEU A 670 -14.72 -41.78 20.47
CA LEU A 670 -13.80 -42.05 19.37
C LEU A 670 -13.54 -43.56 19.22
N GLY A 671 -13.28 -44.27 20.32
CA GLY A 671 -13.03 -45.70 20.26
C GLY A 671 -14.23 -46.51 19.76
N ARG A 672 -15.46 -46.13 20.14
CA ARG A 672 -16.68 -46.78 19.63
C ARG A 672 -16.94 -46.48 18.15
N GLU A 673 -16.68 -45.24 17.72
CA GLU A 673 -16.77 -44.85 16.32
C GLU A 673 -15.81 -45.67 15.45
N LEU A 674 -14.56 -45.81 15.89
CA LEU A 674 -13.57 -46.65 15.20
C LEU A 674 -13.97 -48.11 15.15
N LEU A 675 -14.51 -48.68 16.23
CA LEU A 675 -15.00 -50.06 16.22
C LEU A 675 -16.14 -50.27 15.21
N GLU A 676 -17.09 -49.34 15.13
CA GLU A 676 -18.17 -49.38 14.14
C GLU A 676 -17.63 -49.28 12.71
N LEU A 677 -16.67 -48.38 12.46
CA LEU A 677 -16.03 -48.25 11.16
C LEU A 677 -15.28 -49.53 10.76
N ILE A 678 -14.52 -50.12 11.69
CA ILE A 678 -13.78 -51.36 11.48
C ILE A 678 -14.74 -52.51 11.13
N ASP A 679 -15.85 -52.65 11.86
CA ASP A 679 -16.86 -53.67 11.60
C ASP A 679 -17.48 -53.53 10.21
N ARG A 680 -17.90 -52.31 9.84
CA ARG A 680 -18.54 -52.05 8.54
C ARG A 680 -17.61 -52.28 7.36
N ILE A 681 -16.32 -51.97 7.49
CA ILE A 681 -15.32 -52.29 6.47
C ILE A 681 -15.07 -53.80 6.40
N GLY A 682 -15.04 -54.49 7.54
CA GLY A 682 -14.96 -55.95 7.58
C GLY A 682 -16.13 -56.64 6.88
N ASP A 683 -17.35 -56.17 7.12
CA ASP A 683 -18.56 -56.66 6.46
C ASP A 683 -18.52 -56.39 4.95
N LEU A 684 -18.09 -55.19 4.54
CA LEU A 684 -17.89 -54.86 3.13
C LEU A 684 -16.90 -55.82 2.46
N GLU A 685 -15.76 -56.13 3.07
CA GLU A 685 -14.82 -57.09 2.50
C GLU A 685 -15.43 -58.50 2.37
N GLN A 686 -16.24 -58.90 3.35
CA GLN A 686 -16.86 -60.22 3.41
C GLN A 686 -17.95 -60.40 2.34
N ASP A 687 -18.74 -59.35 2.05
CA ASP A 687 -19.76 -59.35 0.98
C ASP A 687 -19.15 -59.59 -0.41
N TYR A 688 -17.91 -59.15 -0.61
CA TYR A 688 -17.20 -59.28 -1.89
C TYR A 688 -16.31 -60.54 -1.99
N LYS A 689 -16.18 -61.32 -0.91
CA LYS A 689 -15.28 -62.49 -0.81
C LYS A 689 -15.63 -63.61 -1.80
N ASP A 690 -16.93 -63.87 -1.94
CA ASP A 690 -17.47 -65.00 -2.71
C ASP A 690 -17.95 -64.59 -4.13
N ILE A 691 -17.79 -63.33 -4.50
CA ILE A 691 -18.11 -62.84 -5.85
C ILE A 691 -17.07 -63.37 -6.85
N TYR A 692 -17.51 -64.17 -7.83
CA TYR A 692 -16.68 -64.75 -8.88
C TYR A 692 -16.88 -64.03 -10.22
N VAL A 693 -16.09 -62.99 -10.46
CA VAL A 693 -16.09 -62.17 -11.69
C VAL A 693 -14.67 -62.00 -12.24
N PRO A 694 -14.49 -61.63 -13.53
CA PRO A 694 -13.19 -61.20 -14.06
C PRO A 694 -12.56 -60.10 -13.18
N GLY A 695 -11.24 -60.07 -13.05
CA GLY A 695 -10.53 -59.17 -12.12
C GLY A 695 -10.26 -59.76 -10.73
N ARG A 696 -11.02 -60.77 -10.27
CA ARG A 696 -10.91 -61.34 -8.91
C ARG A 696 -9.49 -61.78 -8.54
N ILE A 697 -8.76 -62.40 -9.46
CA ILE A 697 -7.39 -62.90 -9.18
C ILE A 697 -6.45 -61.73 -8.87
N ASN A 698 -6.53 -60.64 -9.62
CA ASN A 698 -5.69 -59.47 -9.39
C ASN A 698 -6.13 -58.72 -8.12
N ARG A 699 -7.44 -58.64 -7.82
CA ARG A 699 -7.89 -58.13 -6.51
C ARG A 699 -7.27 -58.91 -5.35
N ILE A 700 -7.34 -60.25 -5.37
CA ILE A 700 -6.78 -61.09 -4.29
C ILE A 700 -5.26 -60.88 -4.16
N LYS A 701 -4.54 -60.71 -5.28
CA LYS A 701 -3.12 -60.35 -5.23
C LYS A 701 -2.92 -58.96 -4.59
N GLY A 702 -3.77 -58.00 -4.94
CA GLY A 702 -3.80 -56.68 -4.33
C GLY A 702 -4.01 -56.76 -2.81
N ASP A 703 -5.00 -57.53 -2.35
CA ASP A 703 -5.26 -57.71 -0.92
C ASP A 703 -4.09 -58.31 -0.17
N ARG A 704 -3.43 -59.33 -0.76
CA ARG A 704 -2.24 -59.92 -0.16
C ARG A 704 -1.08 -58.93 -0.05
N LEU A 705 -0.89 -58.08 -1.05
CA LEU A 705 0.14 -57.04 -1.03
C LEU A 705 -0.21 -55.94 -0.03
N ARG A 706 -1.50 -55.56 0.06
CA ARG A 706 -2.01 -54.61 1.05
C ARG A 706 -1.84 -55.13 2.49
N GLN A 707 -2.12 -56.42 2.72
CA GLN A 707 -1.88 -57.09 4.01
C GLN A 707 -0.41 -57.19 4.39
N GLN A 708 0.50 -57.03 3.42
CA GLN A 708 1.94 -56.90 3.63
C GLN A 708 2.38 -55.43 3.62
N GLY A 709 1.48 -54.47 3.81
CA GLY A 709 1.80 -53.03 3.79
C GLY A 709 2.35 -52.46 2.47
N ARG A 710 2.45 -53.28 1.41
CA ARG A 710 3.04 -52.92 0.10
C ARG A 710 2.01 -52.23 -0.79
N LEU A 711 1.54 -51.06 -0.37
CA LEU A 711 0.41 -50.36 -1.01
C LEU A 711 0.66 -49.97 -2.47
N THR A 712 1.89 -49.60 -2.83
CA THR A 712 2.23 -49.26 -4.23
C THR A 712 2.02 -50.44 -5.17
N GLU A 713 2.40 -51.65 -4.74
CA GLU A 713 2.22 -52.86 -5.53
C GLU A 713 0.76 -53.33 -5.50
N ALA A 714 0.09 -53.18 -4.35
CA ALA A 714 -1.32 -53.45 -4.22
C ALA A 714 -2.16 -52.59 -5.18
N LEU A 715 -1.84 -51.29 -5.29
CA LEU A 715 -2.51 -50.33 -6.17
C LEU A 715 -2.45 -50.78 -7.64
N VAL A 716 -1.29 -51.26 -8.10
CA VAL A 716 -1.13 -51.80 -9.46
C VAL A 716 -2.09 -52.99 -9.67
N LYS A 717 -2.19 -53.89 -8.70
CA LYS A 717 -3.08 -55.06 -8.79
C LYS A 717 -4.56 -54.73 -8.72
N TYR A 718 -4.94 -53.71 -7.95
CA TYR A 718 -6.32 -53.22 -7.98
C TYR A 718 -6.67 -52.55 -9.32
N ARG A 719 -5.75 -51.82 -9.95
CA ARG A 719 -5.97 -51.28 -11.30
C ARG A 719 -6.06 -52.37 -12.37
N GLU A 720 -5.21 -53.40 -12.31
CA GLU A 720 -5.32 -54.58 -13.18
C GLU A 720 -6.68 -55.29 -13.00
N SER A 721 -7.18 -55.37 -11.76
CA SER A 721 -8.51 -55.90 -11.44
C SER A 721 -9.63 -55.08 -12.10
N ILE A 722 -9.56 -53.75 -12.01
CA ILE A 722 -10.53 -52.82 -12.63
C ILE A 722 -10.50 -52.92 -14.16
N TYR A 723 -9.31 -53.07 -14.75
CA TYR A 723 -9.18 -53.21 -16.21
C TYR A 723 -9.85 -54.49 -16.74
N GLU A 724 -9.84 -55.57 -15.95
CA GLU A 724 -10.54 -56.81 -16.29
C GLU A 724 -12.05 -56.73 -16.05
N ASN A 725 -12.51 -55.91 -15.11
CA ASN A 725 -13.92 -55.67 -14.82
C ASN A 725 -14.17 -54.29 -14.20
N TYR A 726 -14.76 -53.39 -14.98
CA TYR A 726 -15.06 -52.01 -14.58
C TYR A 726 -16.14 -51.88 -13.50
N ASP A 727 -16.93 -52.92 -13.23
CA ASP A 727 -18.00 -52.88 -12.22
C ASP A 727 -17.53 -53.37 -10.84
N TYR A 728 -16.25 -53.68 -10.67
CA TYR A 728 -15.76 -54.28 -9.43
C TYR A 728 -15.42 -53.24 -8.35
N LYS A 729 -16.47 -52.74 -7.69
CA LYS A 729 -16.45 -51.62 -6.72
C LYS A 729 -15.40 -51.75 -5.60
N LEU A 730 -15.20 -52.93 -5.02
CA LEU A 730 -14.19 -53.12 -3.97
C LEU A 730 -12.76 -52.78 -4.45
N SER A 731 -12.44 -52.98 -5.72
CA SER A 731 -11.13 -52.57 -6.26
C SER A 731 -11.03 -51.05 -6.37
N TYR A 732 -12.11 -50.35 -6.74
CA TYR A 732 -12.15 -48.89 -6.72
C TYR A 732 -12.05 -48.33 -5.30
N PHE A 733 -12.67 -48.97 -4.31
CA PHE A 733 -12.57 -48.60 -2.90
C PHE A 733 -11.10 -48.53 -2.46
N TYR A 734 -10.32 -49.60 -2.69
CA TYR A 734 -8.90 -49.59 -2.31
C TYR A 734 -8.01 -48.72 -3.19
N VAL A 735 -8.35 -48.53 -4.47
CA VAL A 735 -7.67 -47.53 -5.30
C VAL A 735 -7.87 -46.14 -4.70
N GLY A 736 -9.11 -45.77 -4.35
CA GLY A 736 -9.43 -44.50 -3.71
C GLY A 736 -8.69 -44.35 -2.38
N LEU A 737 -8.74 -45.38 -1.54
CA LEU A 737 -8.07 -45.39 -0.23
C LEU A 737 -6.56 -45.16 -0.34
N ILE A 738 -5.87 -45.97 -1.15
CA ILE A 738 -4.42 -45.87 -1.32
C ILE A 738 -4.04 -44.54 -2.00
N SER A 739 -4.86 -44.05 -2.94
CA SER A 739 -4.62 -42.76 -3.59
C SER A 739 -4.79 -41.60 -2.61
N GLY A 740 -5.74 -41.68 -1.67
CA GLY A 740 -5.92 -40.70 -0.61
C GLY A 740 -4.72 -40.62 0.33
N ILE A 741 -4.18 -41.77 0.75
CA ILE A 741 -2.95 -41.82 1.59
C ILE A 741 -1.78 -41.13 0.90
N ARG A 742 -1.65 -41.31 -0.41
CA ARG A 742 -0.55 -40.79 -1.24
C ARG A 742 -0.83 -39.41 -1.85
N GLU A 743 -1.95 -38.78 -1.49
CA GLU A 743 -2.39 -37.48 -2.02
C GLU A 743 -2.52 -37.42 -3.57
N ASP A 744 -2.81 -38.55 -4.21
CA ASP A 744 -3.08 -38.62 -5.66
C ASP A 744 -4.56 -38.27 -5.94
N ASN A 745 -4.85 -36.96 -5.92
CA ASN A 745 -6.19 -36.41 -6.06
C ASN A 745 -6.92 -36.86 -7.34
N LEU A 746 -6.19 -37.05 -8.44
CA LEU A 746 -6.81 -37.44 -9.70
C LEU A 746 -7.41 -38.85 -9.59
N GLN A 747 -6.65 -39.81 -9.07
CA GLN A 747 -7.13 -41.18 -8.94
C GLN A 747 -8.15 -41.34 -7.83
N LEU A 748 -8.03 -40.55 -6.77
CA LEU A 748 -9.01 -40.50 -5.71
C LEU A 748 -10.39 -40.07 -6.25
N GLU A 749 -10.45 -39.00 -7.04
CA GLU A 749 -11.71 -38.53 -7.63
C GLU A 749 -12.26 -39.51 -8.68
N MET A 750 -11.39 -40.16 -9.46
CA MET A 750 -11.82 -41.24 -10.35
C MET A 750 -12.49 -42.38 -9.57
N ALA A 751 -11.91 -42.81 -8.45
CA ALA A 751 -12.50 -43.86 -7.62
C ALA A 751 -13.86 -43.43 -7.03
N LYS A 752 -13.94 -42.22 -6.46
CA LYS A 752 -15.18 -41.67 -5.89
C LYS A 752 -16.31 -41.58 -6.92
N SER A 753 -15.99 -41.31 -8.18
CA SER A 753 -17.01 -41.20 -9.25
C SER A 753 -17.73 -42.50 -9.59
N VAL A 754 -17.15 -43.65 -9.22
CA VAL A 754 -17.70 -45.01 -9.50
C VAL A 754 -18.35 -45.61 -8.26
N LEU A 755 -17.87 -45.24 -7.07
CA LEU A 755 -18.43 -45.72 -5.80
C LEU A 755 -19.76 -45.02 -5.49
N GLU A 756 -20.69 -45.77 -4.91
CA GLU A 756 -22.01 -45.28 -4.53
C GLU A 756 -22.40 -45.88 -3.18
N GLY A 757 -23.41 -45.33 -2.50
CA GLY A 757 -23.99 -45.95 -1.30
C GLY A 757 -22.99 -46.12 -0.15
N GLU A 758 -22.84 -47.36 0.32
CA GLU A 758 -22.04 -47.67 1.51
C GLU A 758 -20.54 -47.62 1.23
N GLU A 759 -20.07 -48.06 0.06
CA GLU A 759 -18.65 -48.05 -0.28
C GLU A 759 -18.07 -46.63 -0.33
N LEU A 760 -18.83 -45.70 -0.93
CA LEU A 760 -18.40 -44.30 -1.02
C LEU A 760 -18.37 -43.66 0.37
N ARG A 761 -19.38 -43.93 1.21
CA ARG A 761 -19.45 -43.40 2.57
C ARG A 761 -18.29 -43.90 3.41
N LEU A 762 -18.03 -45.20 3.42
CA LEU A 762 -16.91 -45.78 4.17
C LEU A 762 -15.55 -45.26 3.70
N LEU A 763 -15.39 -45.02 2.39
CA LEU A 763 -14.17 -44.42 1.87
C LEU A 763 -14.01 -42.99 2.39
N GLN A 764 -15.08 -42.18 2.37
CA GLN A 764 -15.06 -40.82 2.88
C GLN A 764 -14.76 -40.77 4.38
N ASP A 765 -15.42 -41.62 5.18
CA ASP A 765 -15.20 -41.73 6.62
C ASP A 765 -13.72 -42.08 6.90
N LEU A 766 -13.15 -43.05 6.18
CA LEU A 766 -11.75 -43.45 6.36
C LEU A 766 -10.74 -42.38 5.89
N LEU A 767 -11.09 -41.59 4.86
CA LEU A 767 -10.24 -40.49 4.39
C LEU A 767 -10.11 -39.36 5.41
N VAL A 768 -11.15 -39.11 6.22
CA VAL A 768 -11.09 -38.12 7.32
C VAL A 768 -10.01 -38.53 8.32
N HIS A 769 -9.98 -39.81 8.71
CA HIS A 769 -8.96 -40.33 9.62
C HIS A 769 -7.55 -40.34 9.01
N ILE A 770 -7.43 -40.64 7.71
CA ILE A 770 -6.15 -40.55 6.99
C ILE A 770 -5.64 -39.11 6.97
N GLU A 771 -6.53 -38.15 6.71
CA GLU A 771 -6.19 -36.73 6.72
C GLU A 771 -5.71 -36.30 8.12
N GLU A 772 -6.37 -36.76 9.19
CA GLU A 772 -5.95 -36.50 10.57
C GLU A 772 -4.55 -37.05 10.89
N ILE A 773 -4.21 -38.26 10.39
CA ILE A 773 -2.85 -38.80 10.54
C ILE A 773 -1.83 -38.00 9.74
N ASN A 774 -2.20 -37.51 8.55
CA ASN A 774 -1.33 -36.71 7.67
C ASN A 774 -1.19 -35.25 8.13
N GLN A 775 -2.08 -34.74 8.99
CA GLN A 775 -1.93 -33.44 9.65
C GLN A 775 -0.89 -33.55 10.79
N PHE A 776 0.41 -33.41 10.48
CA PHE A 776 1.49 -33.38 11.48
C PHE A 776 2.51 -32.26 11.27
#